data_AF-A0A1J5Q6P6-F1
#
_entry.id   AF-A0A1J5Q6P6-F1
#
_cell.length_a   1.000
_cell.length_b   1.000
_cell.length_c   1.000
_cell.angle_alpha   90.00
_cell.angle_beta   90.00
_cell.angle_gamma   90.00
#
_symmetry.space_group_name_H-M   'P 1'
#
loop_
_entity.id
_entity.type
_entity.pdbx_description
1 polymer ?
#
loop_
_entity_poly.entity_id
_entity_poly.type
_entity_poly.pdbx_seq_one_letter_code
_entity_poly.pdbx_strand_id
1 'polypeptide(L)'
;MQLVKEENEARLIRWLQEETGVDEKRADAIANTGLPEGYGSLSILALARILPELRRDVVTYDKAVLAAGFDHHSQISPAATGEIWPELPYYGQPLQRHVGFGSNDPKDSDEKRYGRIANPTVHIGLNQARLVVNALIKRYGHPSEVIVEVARDLKQSKEQRDEENKRQAENQQRNARIRTAIAGILEISEERVKNADLQKMILWEELSFDPADRHCPYSGTQISATMLLSDEVEIEHVLPFSQTLDDSLNNKTVALRQANRVKGNRTPWNAFGAQSVAGFDYVAILARAEQMPKAKRYRFGEDGYQRWLKDDAGFLARALNDTRHMSKVAREYLNLICPNTRVIPGRMTAMLRAKFGLNDVLGLNGEKNRNDHRHHAVDACVIAVTDQGLLQRFATASASAREQQLSRLVDNMPLPWESYRTHVKRAIDAIWVSHKPDHGYEGAMHNDTAYGLRGDGKVSFHKTVDGQRTRIEDNLKVIEFTSAKASDRHGLLPDGEPKPYKGYKGDSNYCIEIVRNEKGKWEGEVISTFDAYQLVRTYGEERLRHPTLSISDKPLVMRLIRDDIVRLTHEEKAQTLRLCKMSGDGVLAFSATTEANVDARTRTKDISYVFKTAGSLQKSNARRITISPIGELRDPGFKE
;
A
#
# COMPACT_ATOMS: atom_id res chain seq x y z
N MET A 1 26.52 -24.54 4.36
CA MET A 1 25.17 -23.92 4.51
C MET A 1 24.07 -24.97 4.74
N GLN A 2 24.42 -26.23 5.02
CA GLN A 2 23.49 -27.33 5.27
C GLN A 2 22.76 -27.17 6.61
N LEU A 3 23.47 -26.69 7.64
CA LEU A 3 22.94 -26.22 8.94
C LEU A 3 21.73 -25.28 8.87
N VAL A 4 21.54 -24.54 7.77
CA VAL A 4 20.45 -23.55 7.62
C VAL A 4 19.37 -24.03 6.64
N LYS A 5 19.66 -25.06 5.83
CA LYS A 5 18.81 -25.49 4.71
C LYS A 5 18.22 -26.89 4.89
N GLU A 6 18.85 -27.72 5.71
CA GLU A 6 18.42 -29.10 5.93
C GLU A 6 17.37 -29.14 7.04
N GLU A 7 16.11 -29.34 6.65
CA GLU A 7 14.98 -29.46 7.59
C GLU A 7 14.87 -30.86 8.21
N ASN A 8 15.56 -31.87 7.63
CA ASN A 8 15.58 -33.22 8.18
C ASN A 8 16.68 -33.38 9.23
N GLU A 9 16.28 -33.44 10.50
CA GLU A 9 17.17 -33.57 11.65
C GLU A 9 18.14 -34.75 11.54
N ALA A 10 17.67 -35.93 11.12
CA ALA A 10 18.52 -37.11 10.98
C ALA A 10 19.60 -36.94 9.88
N ARG A 11 19.29 -36.22 8.80
CA ARG A 11 20.29 -35.88 7.77
C ARG A 11 21.27 -34.84 8.27
N LEU A 12 20.81 -33.85 9.03
CA LEU A 12 21.66 -32.82 9.60
C LEU A 12 22.63 -33.40 10.62
N ILE A 13 22.17 -34.29 11.51
CA ILE A 13 22.99 -34.98 12.50
C ILE A 13 24.08 -35.81 11.79
N ARG A 14 23.70 -36.61 10.78
CA ARG A 14 24.67 -37.41 10.01
C ARG A 14 25.72 -36.52 9.35
N TRP A 15 25.29 -35.44 8.71
CA TRP A 15 26.19 -34.48 8.08
C TRP A 15 27.14 -33.83 9.10
N LEU A 16 26.65 -33.46 10.30
CA LEU A 16 27.48 -32.89 11.37
C LEU A 16 28.55 -33.89 11.82
N GLN A 17 28.21 -35.16 11.99
CA GLN A 17 29.17 -36.20 12.36
C GLN A 17 30.24 -36.41 11.29
N GLU A 18 29.82 -36.50 10.02
CA GLU A 18 30.71 -36.77 8.88
C GLU A 18 31.67 -35.59 8.59
N GLU A 19 31.17 -34.35 8.62
CA GLU A 19 31.94 -33.18 8.17
C GLU A 19 32.69 -32.44 9.29
N THR A 20 32.27 -32.60 10.54
CA THR A 20 32.88 -31.89 11.68
C THR A 20 33.52 -32.81 12.72
N GLY A 21 33.25 -34.11 12.67
CA GLY A 21 33.80 -35.10 13.60
C GLY A 21 33.22 -35.04 15.01
N VAL A 22 32.10 -34.34 15.22
CA VAL A 22 31.41 -34.30 16.53
C VAL A 22 30.69 -35.62 16.80
N ASP A 23 30.62 -36.02 18.07
CA ASP A 23 29.85 -37.20 18.47
C ASP A 23 28.34 -37.00 18.29
N GLU A 24 27.57 -38.10 18.27
CA GLU A 24 26.12 -38.08 18.03
C GLU A 24 25.37 -37.17 19.02
N LYS A 25 25.77 -37.19 20.30
CA LYS A 25 25.12 -36.39 21.35
C LYS A 25 25.35 -34.89 21.13
N ARG A 26 26.54 -34.50 20.68
CA ARG A 26 26.85 -33.12 20.29
C ARG A 26 26.21 -32.73 18.97
N ALA A 27 26.15 -33.63 17.99
CA ALA A 27 25.47 -33.40 16.71
C ALA A 27 23.97 -33.12 16.94
N ASP A 28 23.35 -33.93 17.79
CA ASP A 28 21.96 -33.77 18.23
C ASP A 28 21.74 -32.43 18.95
N ALA A 29 22.62 -32.06 19.89
CA ALA A 29 22.55 -30.77 20.56
C ALA A 29 22.73 -29.58 19.61
N ILE A 30 23.62 -29.68 18.62
CA ILE A 30 23.84 -28.64 17.60
C ILE A 30 22.63 -28.52 16.67
N ALA A 31 22.09 -29.65 16.21
CA ALA A 31 20.90 -29.69 15.35
C ALA A 31 19.67 -29.09 16.05
N ASN A 32 19.57 -29.27 17.37
CA ASN A 32 18.49 -28.75 18.19
C ASN A 32 18.74 -27.34 18.76
N THR A 33 19.90 -26.73 18.50
CA THR A 33 20.20 -25.37 18.96
C THR A 33 19.38 -24.36 18.15
N GLY A 34 18.46 -23.65 18.83
CA GLY A 34 17.73 -22.53 18.23
C GLY A 34 18.64 -21.32 18.05
N LEU A 35 18.85 -20.89 16.80
CA LEU A 35 19.48 -19.61 16.50
C LEU A 35 18.41 -18.51 16.43
N PRO A 36 18.68 -17.30 16.94
CA PRO A 36 17.78 -16.16 16.73
C PRO A 36 17.54 -15.93 15.23
N GLU A 37 16.28 -15.81 14.83
CA GLU A 37 15.94 -15.45 13.46
C GLU A 37 16.46 -14.04 13.11
N GLY A 38 17.04 -13.89 11.93
CA GLY A 38 17.45 -12.60 11.37
C GLY A 38 18.93 -12.54 11.00
N TYR A 39 19.40 -11.31 10.78
CA TYR A 39 20.77 -11.01 10.41
C TYR A 39 21.30 -9.88 11.30
N GLY A 40 22.58 -9.91 11.63
CA GLY A 40 23.25 -8.76 12.23
C GLY A 40 23.28 -7.58 11.26
N SER A 41 23.28 -6.35 11.79
CA SER A 41 23.36 -5.13 10.97
C SER A 41 24.72 -4.90 10.31
N LEU A 42 25.72 -5.73 10.64
CA LEU A 42 27.09 -5.65 10.13
C LEU A 42 27.49 -6.99 9.52
N SER A 43 28.21 -6.94 8.41
CA SER A 43 28.79 -8.14 7.80
C SER A 43 29.93 -8.69 8.66
N ILE A 44 30.23 -9.98 8.48
CA ILE A 44 31.37 -10.64 9.16
C ILE A 44 32.68 -9.89 8.86
N LEU A 45 32.86 -9.38 7.64
CA LEU A 45 34.06 -8.61 7.25
C LEU A 45 34.18 -7.28 8.02
N ALA A 46 33.07 -6.57 8.24
CA ALA A 46 33.06 -5.35 9.03
C ALA A 46 33.35 -5.66 10.51
N LEU A 47 32.70 -6.70 11.06
CA LEU A 47 32.91 -7.13 12.44
C LEU A 47 34.35 -7.56 12.71
N ALA A 48 34.99 -8.26 11.77
CA ALA A 48 36.38 -8.69 11.89
C ALA A 48 37.37 -7.51 12.04
N ARG A 49 37.01 -6.31 11.55
CA ARG A 49 37.82 -5.08 11.70
C ARG A 49 37.42 -4.26 12.92
N ILE A 50 36.14 -4.19 13.26
CA ILE A 50 35.63 -3.34 14.35
C ILE A 50 35.83 -4.00 15.73
N LEU A 51 35.62 -5.32 15.84
CA LEU A 51 35.71 -6.02 17.13
C LEU A 51 37.11 -5.96 17.77
N PRO A 52 38.23 -6.09 17.02
CA PRO A 52 39.56 -5.91 17.61
C PRO A 52 39.74 -4.53 18.25
N GLU A 53 39.26 -3.46 17.62
CA GLU A 53 39.37 -2.10 18.15
C GLU A 53 38.54 -1.91 19.43
N LEU A 54 37.32 -2.47 19.48
CA LEU A 54 36.49 -2.50 20.69
C LEU A 54 37.10 -3.33 21.83
N ARG A 55 37.90 -4.35 21.50
CA ARG A 55 38.59 -5.18 22.50
C ARG A 55 39.89 -4.57 22.98
N ARG A 56 40.58 -3.81 22.13
CA ARG A 56 41.85 -3.17 22.46
C ARG A 56 41.64 -2.07 23.50
N ASP A 57 40.63 -1.24 23.30
CA ASP A 57 40.37 -0.06 24.12
C ASP A 57 38.90 0.02 24.54
N VAL A 58 38.61 0.54 25.74
CA VAL A 58 37.23 0.83 26.18
C VAL A 58 36.74 2.10 25.47
N VAL A 59 36.37 1.94 24.21
CA VAL A 59 35.87 3.01 23.35
C VAL A 59 34.42 2.79 22.95
N THR A 60 33.73 3.87 22.64
CA THR A 60 32.38 3.81 22.09
C THR A 60 32.41 3.25 20.67
N TYR A 61 31.29 2.66 20.23
CA TYR A 61 31.18 2.03 18.90
C TYR A 61 31.61 2.95 17.75
N ASP A 62 31.22 4.23 17.78
CA ASP A 62 31.59 5.23 16.77
C ASP A 62 33.11 5.41 16.66
N LYS A 63 33.83 5.39 17.79
CA LYS A 63 35.30 5.49 17.81
C LYS A 63 35.96 4.23 17.31
N ALA A 64 35.43 3.05 17.63
CA ALA A 64 35.94 1.79 17.12
C ALA A 64 35.75 1.64 15.60
N VAL A 65 34.65 2.16 15.04
CA VAL A 65 34.43 2.21 13.59
C VAL A 65 35.51 3.06 12.91
N LEU A 66 35.80 4.25 13.46
CA LEU A 66 36.86 5.12 12.95
C LEU A 66 38.24 4.46 13.07
N ALA A 67 38.55 3.88 14.22
CA ALA A 67 39.83 3.19 14.46
C ALA A 67 40.00 1.96 13.55
N ALA A 68 38.90 1.29 13.20
CA ALA A 68 38.88 0.18 12.25
C ALA A 68 39.08 0.63 10.78
N GLY A 69 39.24 1.94 10.53
CA GLY A 69 39.46 2.53 9.21
C GLY A 69 38.19 2.66 8.36
N PHE A 70 37.03 2.84 9.00
CA PHE A 70 35.78 3.19 8.33
C PHE A 70 35.38 4.63 8.63
N ASP A 71 34.71 5.27 7.69
CA ASP A 71 34.15 6.60 7.92
C ASP A 71 33.03 6.57 8.96
N HIS A 72 32.83 7.69 9.65
CA HIS A 72 31.75 7.82 10.61
C HIS A 72 30.39 7.65 9.88
N HIS A 73 29.42 7.01 10.54
CA HIS A 73 28.10 6.73 9.96
C HIS A 73 27.34 7.97 9.48
N SER A 74 27.70 9.17 9.97
CA SER A 74 27.17 10.45 9.50
C SER A 74 27.70 10.88 8.12
N GLN A 75 28.82 10.32 7.66
CA GLN A 75 29.44 10.61 6.36
C GLN A 75 29.04 9.64 5.24
N ILE A 76 28.29 8.58 5.58
CA ILE A 76 27.82 7.57 4.61
C ILE A 76 26.76 8.13 3.65
N SER A 77 26.07 9.22 4.03
CA SER A 77 25.09 9.85 3.15
C SER A 77 25.82 10.54 1.99
N PRO A 78 25.43 10.35 0.72
CA PRO A 78 26.07 11.06 -0.39
C PRO A 78 25.97 12.59 -0.28
N ALA A 79 24.99 13.10 0.48
CA ALA A 79 24.89 14.52 0.79
C ALA A 79 25.97 15.04 1.75
N ALA A 80 26.74 14.15 2.41
CA ALA A 80 27.80 14.54 3.35
C ALA A 80 29.03 15.13 2.65
N THR A 81 29.19 14.94 1.33
CA THR A 81 30.27 15.56 0.54
C THR A 81 30.09 17.07 0.40
N GLY A 82 28.88 17.59 0.64
CA GLY A 82 28.53 18.99 0.40
C GLY A 82 28.30 19.32 -1.09
N GLU A 83 28.46 18.34 -1.99
CA GLU A 83 28.17 18.50 -3.41
C GLU A 83 26.67 18.64 -3.65
N ILE A 84 26.28 19.70 -4.35
CA ILE A 84 24.91 19.92 -4.80
C ILE A 84 24.77 19.36 -6.21
N TRP A 85 23.95 18.33 -6.35
CA TRP A 85 23.70 17.67 -7.62
C TRP A 85 22.81 18.54 -8.50
N PRO A 86 23.03 18.61 -9.82
CA PRO A 86 22.23 19.46 -10.72
C PRO A 86 20.76 19.00 -10.85
N GLU A 87 20.51 17.71 -10.63
CA GLU A 87 19.18 17.11 -10.61
C GLU A 87 19.19 15.83 -9.76
N LEU A 88 18.01 15.34 -9.38
CA LEU A 88 17.89 14.06 -8.69
C LEU A 88 18.10 12.89 -9.66
N PRO A 89 19.08 11.99 -9.41
CA PRO A 89 19.30 10.77 -10.21
C PRO A 89 18.25 9.71 -9.86
N TYR A 90 18.26 8.52 -10.46
CA TYR A 90 17.45 7.41 -9.92
C TYR A 90 17.83 7.15 -8.46
N TYR A 91 16.85 7.15 -7.55
CA TYR A 91 17.11 7.16 -6.10
C TYR A 91 18.00 5.99 -5.64
N GLY A 92 17.95 4.83 -6.33
CA GLY A 92 18.76 3.66 -5.99
C GLY A 92 20.26 3.94 -6.06
N GLN A 93 20.71 4.80 -6.98
CA GLN A 93 22.12 5.14 -7.13
C GLN A 93 22.73 5.76 -5.85
N PRO A 94 22.20 6.87 -5.29
CA PRO A 94 22.71 7.44 -4.05
C PRO A 94 22.21 6.72 -2.78
N LEU A 95 21.10 5.99 -2.83
CA LEU A 95 20.43 5.42 -1.65
C LEU A 95 20.61 3.90 -1.54
N GLN A 96 21.81 3.40 -1.82
CA GLN A 96 22.14 1.96 -1.83
C GLN A 96 21.75 1.21 -0.54
N ARG A 97 21.76 1.89 0.61
CA ARG A 97 21.35 1.31 1.91
C ARG A 97 19.86 0.99 2.04
N HIS A 98 19.01 1.59 1.19
CA HIS A 98 17.55 1.46 1.23
C HIS A 98 17.01 0.48 0.18
N VAL A 99 17.85 0.05 -0.76
CA VAL A 99 17.46 -0.82 -1.89
C VAL A 99 17.95 -2.25 -1.70
N GLY A 100 17.24 -3.21 -2.29
CA GLY A 100 17.76 -4.56 -2.45
C GLY A 100 18.97 -4.60 -3.40
N PHE A 101 19.74 -5.69 -3.38
CA PHE A 101 20.91 -5.86 -4.24
C PHE A 101 20.54 -5.72 -5.73
N GLY A 102 21.22 -4.79 -6.43
CA GLY A 102 21.16 -4.66 -7.88
C GLY A 102 22.18 -5.56 -8.59
N SER A 103 22.06 -5.68 -9.91
CA SER A 103 22.98 -6.48 -10.73
C SER A 103 24.38 -5.87 -10.85
N ASN A 104 24.49 -4.55 -10.63
CA ASN A 104 25.67 -3.74 -10.93
C ASN A 104 26.13 -3.75 -12.40
N ASP A 105 25.36 -4.36 -13.32
CA ASP A 105 25.66 -4.36 -14.76
C ASP A 105 25.32 -3.00 -15.38
N PRO A 106 26.27 -2.28 -16.01
CA PRO A 106 26.02 -1.01 -16.67
C PRO A 106 25.03 -1.07 -17.85
N LYS A 107 24.78 -2.26 -18.42
CA LYS A 107 23.83 -2.46 -19.53
C LYS A 107 22.38 -2.58 -19.06
N ASP A 108 22.18 -2.81 -17.77
CA ASP A 108 20.85 -2.93 -17.18
C ASP A 108 20.23 -1.55 -16.92
N SER A 109 18.90 -1.50 -16.86
CA SER A 109 18.19 -0.30 -16.44
C SER A 109 18.61 0.13 -15.03
N ASP A 110 18.50 1.42 -14.71
CA ASP A 110 18.87 1.95 -13.39
C ASP A 110 18.25 1.15 -12.23
N GLU A 111 16.98 0.75 -12.37
CA GLU A 111 16.28 -0.06 -11.37
C GLU A 111 16.93 -1.45 -11.17
N LYS A 112 17.29 -2.13 -12.26
CA LYS A 112 17.91 -3.46 -12.19
C LYS A 112 19.38 -3.37 -11.76
N ARG A 113 20.09 -2.36 -12.25
CA ARG A 113 21.50 -2.09 -11.94
C ARG A 113 21.72 -1.74 -10.48
N TYR A 114 20.98 -0.76 -9.96
CA TYR A 114 21.16 -0.23 -8.61
C TYR A 114 20.22 -0.85 -7.57
N GLY A 115 19.22 -1.61 -8.01
CA GLY A 115 18.19 -2.17 -7.14
C GLY A 115 17.05 -1.19 -6.86
N ARG A 116 16.05 -1.67 -6.10
CA ARG A 116 14.88 -0.88 -5.72
C ARG A 116 14.51 -1.07 -4.25
N ILE A 117 13.83 -0.08 -3.69
CA ILE A 117 13.18 -0.21 -2.38
C ILE A 117 12.08 -1.27 -2.52
N ALA A 118 12.08 -2.28 -1.65
CA ALA A 118 11.13 -3.40 -1.72
C ALA A 118 9.67 -2.96 -1.55
N ASN A 119 9.44 -1.83 -0.87
CA ASN A 119 8.12 -1.23 -0.74
C ASN A 119 7.74 -0.48 -2.04
N PRO A 120 6.76 -0.98 -2.83
CA PRO A 120 6.41 -0.40 -4.13
C PRO A 120 5.84 1.01 -4.03
N THR A 121 5.10 1.33 -2.95
CA THR A 121 4.56 2.68 -2.71
C THR A 121 5.69 3.70 -2.57
N VAL A 122 6.70 3.37 -1.78
CA VAL A 122 7.88 4.24 -1.57
C VAL A 122 8.67 4.39 -2.86
N HIS A 123 8.87 3.29 -3.59
CA HIS A 123 9.53 3.30 -4.90
C HIS A 123 8.83 4.26 -5.89
N ILE A 124 7.51 4.14 -6.05
CA ILE A 124 6.73 5.01 -6.94
C ILE A 124 6.79 6.46 -6.45
N GLY A 125 6.60 6.68 -5.14
CA GLY A 125 6.60 8.01 -4.53
C GLY A 125 7.90 8.78 -4.76
N LEU A 126 9.06 8.15 -4.54
CA LEU A 126 10.37 8.79 -4.77
C LEU A 126 10.60 9.10 -6.25
N ASN A 127 10.20 8.21 -7.16
CA ASN A 127 10.30 8.46 -8.60
C ASN A 127 9.38 9.60 -9.05
N GLN A 128 8.17 9.74 -8.50
CA GLN A 128 7.32 10.90 -8.79
C GLN A 128 7.89 12.20 -8.20
N ALA A 129 8.44 12.14 -6.98
CA ALA A 129 9.14 13.28 -6.38
C ALA A 129 10.33 13.73 -7.25
N ARG A 130 11.14 12.79 -7.76
CA ARG A 130 12.23 13.05 -8.72
C ARG A 130 11.73 13.83 -9.93
N LEU A 131 10.65 13.37 -10.57
CA LEU A 131 10.09 14.02 -11.76
C LEU A 131 9.63 15.45 -11.49
N VAL A 132 8.91 15.67 -10.39
CA VAL A 132 8.42 17.00 -10.00
C VAL A 132 9.58 17.93 -9.66
N VAL A 133 10.52 17.48 -8.83
CA VAL A 133 11.65 18.30 -8.38
C VAL A 133 12.58 18.65 -9.55
N ASN A 134 12.92 17.70 -10.42
CA ASN A 134 13.76 17.99 -11.58
C ASN A 134 13.07 18.96 -12.55
N ALA A 135 11.75 18.85 -12.72
CA ALA A 135 10.98 19.81 -13.51
C ALA A 135 10.94 21.22 -12.87
N LEU A 136 10.83 21.31 -11.53
CA LEU A 136 10.93 22.57 -10.80
C LEU A 136 12.33 23.18 -10.90
N ILE A 137 13.40 22.39 -10.73
CA ILE A 137 14.79 22.85 -10.88
C ILE A 137 15.03 23.38 -12.29
N LYS A 138 14.57 22.65 -13.31
CA LYS A 138 14.68 23.09 -14.70
C LYS A 138 13.98 24.44 -14.96
N ARG A 139 12.85 24.70 -14.29
CA ARG A 139 12.06 25.92 -14.49
C ARG A 139 12.51 27.11 -13.63
N TYR A 140 12.91 26.86 -12.40
CA TYR A 140 13.14 27.91 -11.39
C TYR A 140 14.56 27.93 -10.82
N GLY A 141 15.41 26.96 -11.19
CA GLY A 141 16.72 26.75 -10.57
C GLY A 141 16.63 25.98 -9.25
N HIS A 142 17.78 25.83 -8.59
CA HIS A 142 17.85 25.12 -7.31
C HIS A 142 17.07 25.81 -6.20
N PRO A 143 16.32 25.07 -5.37
CA PRO A 143 15.62 25.64 -4.23
C PRO A 143 16.61 26.03 -3.12
N SER A 144 16.35 27.15 -2.44
CA SER A 144 17.13 27.59 -1.26
C SER A 144 16.80 26.80 0.00
N GLU A 145 15.61 26.21 0.07
CA GLU A 145 15.16 25.34 1.15
C GLU A 145 14.15 24.33 0.59
N VAL A 146 14.17 23.11 1.12
CA VAL A 146 13.16 22.08 0.84
C VAL A 146 12.53 21.61 2.15
N ILE A 147 11.20 21.58 2.21
CA ILE A 147 10.44 21.21 3.40
C ILE A 147 9.55 20.03 3.03
N VAL A 148 9.72 18.92 3.75
CA VAL A 148 8.99 17.68 3.50
C VAL A 148 8.06 17.40 4.68
N GLU A 149 6.78 17.25 4.41
CA GLU A 149 5.85 16.77 5.43
C GLU A 149 6.13 15.28 5.74
N VAL A 150 6.23 14.98 7.04
CA VAL A 150 6.39 13.62 7.56
C VAL A 150 5.14 13.22 8.35
N ALA A 151 4.73 11.97 8.23
CA ALA A 151 3.77 11.35 9.16
C ALA A 151 4.41 11.07 10.54
N ARG A 152 5.17 12.02 11.09
CA ARG A 152 5.71 11.95 12.46
C ARG A 152 4.75 12.62 13.43
N ASP A 153 4.72 12.07 14.63
CA ASP A 153 4.07 12.70 15.77
C ASP A 153 4.92 13.85 16.31
N LEU A 154 4.29 14.82 16.98
CA LEU A 154 5.02 15.87 17.69
C LEU A 154 5.86 15.26 18.81
N LYS A 155 6.90 16.00 19.24
CA LYS A 155 7.76 15.56 20.36
C LYS A 155 6.90 15.32 21.60
N GLN A 156 6.94 14.08 22.07
CA GLN A 156 6.23 13.63 23.27
C GLN A 156 6.76 14.36 24.51
N SER A 157 5.86 14.60 25.47
CA SER A 157 6.24 15.10 26.79
C SER A 157 7.12 14.09 27.54
N LYS A 158 7.72 14.49 28.67
CA LYS A 158 8.42 13.53 29.53
C LYS A 158 7.48 12.44 30.02
N GLU A 159 6.30 12.80 30.51
CA GLU A 159 5.28 11.86 30.99
C GLU A 159 4.84 10.87 29.90
N GLN A 160 4.58 11.33 28.67
CA GLN A 160 4.23 10.46 27.55
C GLN A 160 5.35 9.47 27.19
N ARG A 161 6.62 9.91 27.26
CA ARG A 161 7.78 9.04 27.03
C ARG A 161 7.94 8.01 28.16
N ASP A 162 7.76 8.43 29.39
CA ASP A 162 7.86 7.54 30.55
C ASP A 162 6.73 6.49 30.53
N GLU A 163 5.52 6.89 30.17
CA GLU A 163 4.37 5.97 29.97
C GLU A 163 4.60 5.01 28.79
N GLU A 164 5.13 5.50 27.67
CA GLU A 164 5.45 4.62 26.53
C GLU A 164 6.58 3.64 26.86
N ASN A 165 7.65 4.10 27.52
CA ASN A 165 8.75 3.25 27.97
C ASN A 165 8.26 2.18 28.95
N LYS A 166 7.39 2.57 29.89
CA LYS A 166 6.74 1.63 30.82
C LYS A 166 5.94 0.58 30.06
N ARG A 167 5.09 1.00 29.11
CA ARG A 167 4.28 0.09 28.28
C ARG A 167 5.16 -0.83 27.42
N GLN A 168 6.28 -0.33 26.88
CA GLN A 168 7.23 -1.14 26.12
C GLN A 168 7.93 -2.18 27.01
N ALA A 169 8.36 -1.80 28.22
CA ALA A 169 8.95 -2.71 29.18
C ALA A 169 7.96 -3.79 29.64
N GLU A 170 6.72 -3.41 29.93
CA GLU A 170 5.62 -4.34 30.27
C GLU A 170 5.36 -5.32 29.11
N ASN A 171 5.33 -4.84 27.86
CA ASN A 171 5.19 -5.70 26.69
C ASN A 171 6.37 -6.66 26.51
N GLN A 172 7.61 -6.21 26.74
CA GLN A 172 8.80 -7.08 26.68
C GLN A 172 8.76 -8.17 27.75
N GLN A 173 8.44 -7.81 29.00
CA GLN A 173 8.29 -8.77 30.08
C GLN A 173 7.17 -9.78 29.81
N ARG A 174 6.01 -9.29 29.34
CA ARG A 174 4.88 -10.14 28.93
C ARG A 174 5.29 -11.11 27.84
N ASN A 175 5.98 -10.63 26.80
CA ASN A 175 6.41 -11.47 25.68
C ASN A 175 7.45 -12.51 26.10
N ALA A 176 8.40 -12.17 26.99
CA ALA A 176 9.36 -13.12 27.54
C ALA A 176 8.64 -14.24 28.31
N ARG A 177 7.75 -13.89 29.24
CA ARG A 177 6.93 -14.87 29.99
C ARG A 177 6.13 -15.79 29.06
N ILE A 178 5.50 -15.22 28.02
CA ILE A 178 4.74 -15.99 27.04
C ILE A 178 5.65 -16.95 26.26
N ARG A 179 6.86 -16.52 25.86
CA ARG A 179 7.82 -17.40 25.17
C ARG A 179 8.19 -18.59 26.04
N THR A 180 8.55 -18.37 27.31
CA THR A 180 8.86 -19.46 28.25
C THR A 180 7.68 -20.43 28.40
N ALA A 181 6.45 -19.91 28.49
CA ALA A 181 5.25 -20.75 28.61
C ALA A 181 5.02 -21.60 27.35
N ILE A 182 5.13 -21.01 26.15
CA ILE A 182 4.97 -21.73 24.89
C ILE A 182 6.07 -22.80 24.73
N ALA A 183 7.32 -22.44 25.03
CA ALA A 183 8.45 -23.35 25.00
C ALA A 183 8.22 -24.59 25.88
N GLY A 184 7.68 -24.39 27.09
CA GLY A 184 7.31 -25.49 27.99
C GLY A 184 6.15 -26.35 27.47
N ILE A 185 5.14 -25.77 26.83
CA ILE A 185 3.99 -26.53 26.29
C ILE A 185 4.36 -27.33 25.04
N LEU A 186 5.19 -26.76 24.17
CA LEU A 186 5.60 -27.39 22.92
C LEU A 186 6.88 -28.24 23.06
N GLU A 187 7.50 -28.23 24.25
CA GLU A 187 8.76 -28.91 24.53
C GLU A 187 9.89 -28.51 23.56
N ILE A 188 9.98 -27.21 23.27
CA ILE A 188 11.00 -26.61 22.38
C ILE A 188 11.81 -25.54 23.12
N SER A 189 12.93 -25.10 22.55
CA SER A 189 13.66 -23.95 23.08
C SER A 189 12.90 -22.63 22.86
N GLU A 190 13.13 -21.62 23.71
CA GLU A 190 12.46 -20.32 23.61
C GLU A 190 12.74 -19.58 22.29
N GLU A 191 13.91 -19.83 21.69
CA GLU A 191 14.34 -19.27 20.41
C GLU A 191 13.54 -19.85 19.24
N ARG A 192 13.02 -21.08 19.38
CA ARG A 192 12.19 -21.75 18.36
C ARG A 192 10.71 -21.34 18.43
N VAL A 193 10.31 -20.56 19.43
CA VAL A 193 8.93 -20.07 19.56
C VAL A 193 8.61 -19.08 18.44
N LYS A 194 7.61 -19.43 17.61
CA LYS A 194 7.21 -18.61 16.46
C LYS A 194 6.45 -17.37 16.92
N ASN A 195 6.57 -16.29 16.15
CA ASN A 195 5.81 -15.06 16.39
C ASN A 195 4.29 -15.27 16.32
N ALA A 196 3.83 -16.22 15.48
CA ALA A 196 2.42 -16.58 15.39
C ALA A 196 1.90 -17.20 16.71
N ASP A 197 2.70 -18.04 17.37
CA ASP A 197 2.33 -18.67 18.65
C ASP A 197 2.29 -17.65 19.78
N LEU A 198 3.25 -16.71 19.77
CA LEU A 198 3.25 -15.56 20.68
C LEU A 198 1.96 -14.74 20.51
N GLN A 199 1.57 -14.47 19.26
CA GLN A 199 0.35 -13.73 18.96
C GLN A 199 -0.90 -14.49 19.39
N LYS A 200 -0.96 -15.82 19.19
CA LYS A 200 -2.06 -16.65 19.70
C LYS A 200 -2.19 -16.52 21.21
N MET A 201 -1.10 -16.64 21.97
CA MET A 201 -1.12 -16.50 23.42
C MET A 201 -1.58 -15.12 23.88
N ILE A 202 -1.11 -14.04 23.25
CA ILE A 202 -1.58 -12.68 23.56
C ILE A 202 -3.10 -12.56 23.35
N LEU A 203 -3.59 -13.04 22.20
CA LEU A 203 -5.02 -12.99 21.87
C LEU A 203 -5.87 -13.90 22.78
N TRP A 204 -5.30 -15.02 23.24
CA TRP A 204 -5.95 -15.93 24.17
C TRP A 204 -6.10 -15.32 25.56
N GLU A 205 -5.07 -14.63 26.07
CA GLU A 205 -5.16 -13.88 27.33
C GLU A 205 -6.14 -12.70 27.24
N GLU A 206 -6.36 -12.15 26.05
CA GLU A 206 -7.36 -11.10 25.82
C GLU A 206 -8.80 -11.64 25.77
N LEU A 207 -9.04 -12.95 25.69
CA LEU A 207 -10.40 -13.52 25.75
C LEU A 207 -11.04 -13.33 27.12
N SER A 208 -10.26 -13.52 28.18
CA SER A 208 -10.66 -13.33 29.58
C SER A 208 -9.43 -13.26 30.47
N PHE A 209 -9.54 -12.46 31.55
CA PHE A 209 -8.53 -12.42 32.59
C PHE A 209 -8.38 -13.78 33.28
N ASP A 210 -9.50 -14.46 33.55
CA ASP A 210 -9.51 -15.80 34.14
C ASP A 210 -9.20 -16.86 33.05
N PRO A 211 -8.12 -17.64 33.17
CA PRO A 211 -7.81 -18.74 32.27
C PRO A 211 -8.95 -19.76 32.10
N ALA A 212 -9.75 -19.99 33.16
CA ALA A 212 -10.89 -20.90 33.08
C ALA A 212 -11.98 -20.38 32.14
N ASP A 213 -12.09 -19.06 31.99
CA ASP A 213 -13.11 -18.40 31.17
C ASP A 213 -12.65 -18.03 29.75
N ARG A 214 -11.47 -18.51 29.33
CA ARG A 214 -10.95 -18.27 27.98
C ARG A 214 -11.64 -19.17 26.96
N HIS A 215 -12.80 -18.72 26.49
CA HIS A 215 -13.63 -19.43 25.53
C HIS A 215 -13.51 -18.85 24.13
N CYS A 216 -13.65 -19.70 23.12
CA CYS A 216 -13.82 -19.30 21.72
C CYS A 216 -14.93 -18.24 21.63
N PRO A 217 -14.65 -17.05 21.07
CA PRO A 217 -15.62 -15.95 21.02
C PRO A 217 -16.95 -16.36 20.39
N TYR A 218 -16.87 -17.19 19.34
CA TYR A 218 -18.03 -17.58 18.54
C TYR A 218 -18.74 -18.82 19.09
N SER A 219 -18.03 -19.95 19.24
CA SER A 219 -18.65 -21.22 19.66
C SER A 219 -18.87 -21.34 21.16
N GLY A 220 -18.19 -20.52 21.98
CA GLY A 220 -18.21 -20.65 23.43
C GLY A 220 -17.45 -21.86 23.99
N THR A 221 -16.75 -22.63 23.15
CA THR A 221 -15.92 -23.76 23.59
C THR A 221 -14.68 -23.25 24.35
N GLN A 222 -14.35 -23.86 25.48
CA GLN A 222 -13.16 -23.49 26.26
C GLN A 222 -11.89 -23.80 25.45
N ILE A 223 -10.94 -22.86 25.43
CA ILE A 223 -9.66 -23.02 24.75
C ILE A 223 -8.59 -23.17 25.83
N SER A 224 -7.98 -24.35 25.95
CA SER A 224 -6.80 -24.55 26.79
C SER A 224 -5.54 -24.02 26.09
N ALA A 225 -4.46 -23.78 26.85
CA ALA A 225 -3.19 -23.33 26.26
C ALA A 225 -2.61 -24.36 25.25
N THR A 226 -2.79 -25.66 25.50
CA THR A 226 -2.38 -26.72 24.57
C THR A 226 -3.24 -26.71 23.30
N MET A 227 -4.57 -26.55 23.43
CA MET A 227 -5.48 -26.47 22.28
C MET A 227 -5.23 -25.21 21.44
N LEU A 228 -4.91 -24.09 22.08
CA LEU A 228 -4.56 -22.84 21.40
C LEU A 228 -3.40 -23.03 20.42
N LEU A 229 -2.37 -23.74 20.85
CA LEU A 229 -1.15 -23.96 20.07
C LEU A 229 -1.29 -25.09 19.03
N SER A 230 -2.42 -25.79 19.00
CA SER A 230 -2.74 -26.78 17.97
C SER A 230 -3.34 -26.14 16.71
N ASP A 231 -3.57 -26.98 15.71
CA ASP A 231 -4.26 -26.62 14.46
C ASP A 231 -5.76 -26.39 14.63
N GLU A 232 -6.34 -26.66 15.79
CA GLU A 232 -7.77 -26.47 16.03
C GLU A 232 -8.14 -25.00 16.18
N VAL A 233 -7.18 -24.15 16.57
CA VAL A 233 -7.37 -22.73 16.83
C VAL A 233 -6.58 -21.89 15.84
N GLU A 234 -7.25 -20.88 15.28
CA GLU A 234 -6.68 -19.95 14.32
C GLU A 234 -6.79 -18.51 14.82
N ILE A 235 -5.87 -17.67 14.37
CA ILE A 235 -6.03 -16.22 14.46
C ILE A 235 -6.92 -15.79 13.30
N GLU A 236 -7.99 -15.07 13.59
CA GLU A 236 -8.91 -14.55 12.58
C GLU A 236 -9.22 -13.07 12.79
N HIS A 237 -9.71 -12.41 11.74
CA HIS A 237 -10.12 -11.01 11.79
C HIS A 237 -11.60 -10.87 12.14
N VAL A 238 -11.90 -10.20 13.27
CA VAL A 238 -13.26 -10.00 13.77
C VAL A 238 -14.11 -9.31 12.70
N LEU A 239 -13.64 -8.17 12.19
CA LEU A 239 -14.19 -7.55 10.98
C LEU A 239 -13.39 -8.02 9.75
N PRO A 240 -14.06 -8.34 8.62
CA PRO A 240 -13.40 -8.87 7.43
C PRO A 240 -12.24 -8.02 6.92
N PHE A 241 -11.02 -8.58 6.87
CA PHE A 241 -9.84 -7.87 6.37
C PHE A 241 -10.02 -7.37 4.93
N SER A 242 -10.74 -8.11 4.09
CA SER A 242 -11.05 -7.68 2.71
C SER A 242 -11.87 -6.39 2.62
N GLN A 243 -12.55 -6.00 3.70
CA GLN A 243 -13.39 -4.81 3.79
C GLN A 243 -12.72 -3.70 4.60
N THR A 244 -11.96 -4.05 5.64
CA THR A 244 -11.35 -3.08 6.56
C THR A 244 -9.88 -2.80 6.27
N LEU A 245 -9.17 -3.77 5.68
CA LEU A 245 -7.70 -3.81 5.60
C LEU A 245 -7.00 -3.60 6.96
N ASP A 246 -7.73 -3.82 8.05
CA ASP A 246 -7.27 -3.63 9.43
C ASP A 246 -6.65 -4.92 9.93
N ASP A 247 -5.31 -4.98 9.90
CA ASP A 247 -4.52 -6.11 10.40
C ASP A 247 -4.04 -5.93 11.85
N SER A 248 -4.56 -4.92 12.56
CA SER A 248 -4.17 -4.63 13.94
C SER A 248 -4.62 -5.73 14.91
N LEU A 249 -3.96 -5.81 16.07
CA LEU A 249 -4.38 -6.74 17.14
C LEU A 249 -5.82 -6.50 17.59
N ASN A 250 -6.31 -5.25 17.51
CA ASN A 250 -7.68 -4.90 17.88
C ASN A 250 -8.73 -5.51 16.94
N ASN A 251 -8.34 -5.83 15.70
CA ASN A 251 -9.22 -6.55 14.77
C ASN A 251 -8.97 -8.06 14.76
N LYS A 252 -8.04 -8.59 15.56
CA LYS A 252 -7.71 -10.02 15.59
C LYS A 252 -8.24 -10.68 16.85
N THR A 253 -8.64 -11.94 16.75
CA THR A 253 -8.94 -12.81 17.89
C THR A 253 -8.49 -14.23 17.59
N VAL A 254 -8.40 -15.08 18.61
CA VAL A 254 -8.31 -16.53 18.43
C VAL A 254 -9.70 -17.14 18.45
N ALA A 255 -9.96 -18.10 17.56
CA ALA A 255 -11.21 -18.84 17.48
C ALA A 255 -10.96 -20.25 16.95
N LEU A 256 -11.89 -21.17 17.25
CA LEU A 256 -11.86 -22.50 16.64
C LEU A 256 -11.99 -22.39 15.13
N ARG A 257 -11.17 -23.14 14.40
CA ARG A 257 -11.14 -23.21 12.93
C ARG A 257 -12.54 -23.47 12.34
N GLN A 258 -13.34 -24.35 12.97
CA GLN A 258 -14.72 -24.61 12.54
C GLN A 258 -15.61 -23.37 12.68
N ALA A 259 -15.53 -22.66 13.80
CA ALA A 259 -16.32 -21.45 14.03
C ALA A 259 -15.90 -20.30 13.10
N ASN A 260 -14.60 -20.15 12.86
CA ASN A 260 -14.04 -19.19 11.90
C ASN A 260 -14.58 -19.47 10.46
N ARG A 261 -14.62 -20.74 10.05
CA ARG A 261 -15.21 -21.15 8.76
C ARG A 261 -16.69 -20.80 8.63
N VAL A 262 -17.47 -20.99 9.70
CA VAL A 262 -18.89 -20.60 9.72
C VAL A 262 -19.04 -19.09 9.59
N LYS A 263 -18.21 -18.30 10.28
CA LYS A 263 -18.21 -16.83 10.14
C LYS A 263 -17.87 -16.41 8.70
N GLY A 264 -16.78 -16.93 8.16
CA GLY A 264 -16.30 -16.61 6.82
C GLY A 264 -15.94 -15.12 6.68
N ASN A 265 -16.07 -14.58 5.46
CA ASN A 265 -15.75 -13.17 5.16
C ASN A 265 -16.89 -12.19 5.55
N ARG A 266 -17.48 -12.39 6.75
CA ARG A 266 -18.60 -11.61 7.30
C ARG A 266 -18.25 -11.04 8.68
N THR A 267 -18.97 -10.00 9.09
CA THR A 267 -18.92 -9.49 10.48
C THR A 267 -19.59 -10.50 11.43
N PRO A 268 -19.31 -10.46 12.75
CA PRO A 268 -19.97 -11.35 13.71
C PRO A 268 -21.49 -11.21 13.69
N TRP A 269 -22.01 -9.98 13.56
CA TRP A 269 -23.44 -9.72 13.36
C TRP A 269 -23.98 -10.41 12.11
N ASN A 270 -23.39 -10.19 10.94
CA ASN A 270 -23.88 -10.78 9.69
C ASN A 270 -23.74 -12.31 9.66
N ALA A 271 -22.82 -12.87 10.45
CA ALA A 271 -22.62 -14.30 10.55
C ALA A 271 -23.60 -14.99 11.50
N PHE A 272 -23.85 -14.38 12.67
CA PHE A 272 -24.52 -15.04 13.80
C PHE A 272 -25.71 -14.28 14.39
N GLY A 273 -25.81 -12.96 14.18
CA GLY A 273 -26.86 -12.11 14.76
C GLY A 273 -28.01 -11.81 13.80
N ALA A 274 -27.70 -11.58 12.51
CA ALA A 274 -28.71 -11.30 11.48
C ALA A 274 -29.60 -12.53 11.15
N GLN A 275 -29.12 -13.73 11.48
CA GLN A 275 -29.84 -14.99 11.33
C GLN A 275 -29.38 -15.97 12.41
N SER A 276 -30.32 -16.80 12.90
CA SER A 276 -29.99 -17.85 13.86
C SER A 276 -29.17 -18.96 13.18
N VAL A 277 -28.03 -19.31 13.76
CA VAL A 277 -27.18 -20.40 13.28
C VAL A 277 -27.08 -21.46 14.37
N ALA A 278 -27.42 -22.71 14.04
CA ALA A 278 -27.39 -23.80 15.01
C ALA A 278 -26.00 -23.95 15.66
N GLY A 279 -25.96 -24.01 16.98
CA GLY A 279 -24.71 -24.09 17.76
C GLY A 279 -24.03 -22.75 18.05
N PHE A 280 -24.62 -21.62 17.64
CA PHE A 280 -24.08 -20.28 17.92
C PHE A 280 -25.17 -19.37 18.49
N ASP A 281 -24.91 -18.81 19.68
CA ASP A 281 -25.78 -17.83 20.33
C ASP A 281 -25.12 -16.45 20.30
N TYR A 282 -25.72 -15.52 19.55
CA TYR A 282 -25.19 -14.19 19.38
C TYR A 282 -25.16 -13.36 20.67
N VAL A 283 -26.14 -13.55 21.58
CA VAL A 283 -26.14 -12.85 22.88
C VAL A 283 -24.96 -13.34 23.71
N ALA A 284 -24.69 -14.65 23.71
CA ALA A 284 -23.52 -15.22 24.37
C ALA A 284 -22.19 -14.77 23.71
N ILE A 285 -22.16 -14.58 22.39
CA ILE A 285 -21.00 -14.00 21.68
C ILE A 285 -20.70 -12.60 22.21
N LEU A 286 -21.71 -11.73 22.31
CA LEU A 286 -21.55 -10.38 22.84
C LEU A 286 -21.09 -10.40 24.31
N ALA A 287 -21.66 -11.28 25.13
CA ALA A 287 -21.26 -11.42 26.53
C ALA A 287 -19.78 -11.83 26.68
N ARG A 288 -19.28 -12.73 25.83
CA ARG A 288 -17.84 -13.08 25.80
C ARG A 288 -16.99 -11.93 25.27
N ALA A 289 -17.46 -11.21 24.25
CA ALA A 289 -16.75 -10.06 23.71
C ALA A 289 -16.57 -8.94 24.75
N GLU A 290 -17.51 -8.76 25.69
CA GLU A 290 -17.38 -7.78 26.77
C GLU A 290 -16.20 -8.03 27.72
N GLN A 291 -15.72 -9.27 27.81
CA GLN A 291 -14.53 -9.62 28.61
C GLN A 291 -13.21 -9.17 27.94
N MET A 292 -13.25 -8.86 26.64
CA MET A 292 -12.07 -8.47 25.86
C MET A 292 -11.67 -7.00 26.08
N PRO A 293 -10.50 -6.56 25.59
CA PRO A 293 -10.13 -5.13 25.60
C PRO A 293 -11.19 -4.25 24.90
N LYS A 294 -11.43 -3.06 25.47
CA LYS A 294 -12.48 -2.11 25.02
C LYS A 294 -12.44 -1.82 23.51
N ALA A 295 -11.24 -1.74 22.93
CA ALA A 295 -11.03 -1.48 21.51
C ALA A 295 -11.51 -2.61 20.58
N LYS A 296 -11.77 -3.81 21.10
CA LYS A 296 -12.28 -4.97 20.34
C LYS A 296 -13.79 -5.14 20.44
N ARG A 297 -14.36 -4.89 21.62
CA ARG A 297 -15.74 -5.27 21.98
C ARG A 297 -16.76 -4.84 20.94
N TYR A 298 -16.70 -3.56 20.55
CA TYR A 298 -17.69 -2.96 19.66
C TYR A 298 -17.72 -3.64 18.27
N ARG A 299 -16.62 -4.28 17.85
CA ARG A 299 -16.50 -4.93 16.53
C ARG A 299 -17.37 -6.17 16.40
N PHE A 300 -17.84 -6.73 17.52
CA PHE A 300 -18.77 -7.85 17.55
C PHE A 300 -20.24 -7.41 17.40
N GLY A 301 -20.54 -6.14 17.67
CA GLY A 301 -21.90 -5.58 17.63
C GLY A 301 -22.48 -5.44 16.22
N GLU A 302 -23.80 -5.19 16.16
CA GLU A 302 -24.54 -4.94 14.92
C GLU A 302 -23.98 -3.76 14.12
N ASP A 303 -23.63 -2.68 14.81
CA ASP A 303 -23.05 -1.46 14.25
C ASP A 303 -21.51 -1.49 14.20
N GLY A 304 -20.89 -2.64 14.49
CA GLY A 304 -19.44 -2.75 14.67
C GLY A 304 -18.63 -2.29 13.47
N TYR A 305 -19.10 -2.56 12.25
CA TYR A 305 -18.43 -2.12 11.02
C TYR A 305 -18.59 -0.61 10.76
N GLN A 306 -19.77 -0.06 11.04
CA GLN A 306 -20.11 1.35 10.86
C GLN A 306 -19.35 2.22 11.86
N ARG A 307 -19.24 1.75 13.10
CA ARG A 307 -18.43 2.39 14.13
C ARG A 307 -16.95 2.34 13.77
N TRP A 308 -16.46 1.21 13.25
CA TRP A 308 -15.10 1.13 12.71
C TRP A 308 -14.89 2.14 11.57
N LEU A 309 -15.84 2.29 10.64
CA LEU A 309 -15.76 3.28 9.56
C LEU A 309 -15.62 4.73 10.05
N LYS A 310 -16.24 5.05 11.18
CA LYS A 310 -16.20 6.40 11.77
C LYS A 310 -14.91 6.64 12.55
N ASP A 311 -14.55 5.69 13.39
CA ASP A 311 -13.53 5.89 14.43
C ASP A 311 -12.14 5.38 13.99
N ASP A 312 -12.09 4.30 13.20
CA ASP A 312 -10.86 3.52 12.93
C ASP A 312 -10.49 3.42 11.43
N ALA A 313 -11.42 3.63 10.48
CA ALA A 313 -11.14 3.51 9.04
C ALA A 313 -10.20 4.60 8.51
N GLY A 314 -10.04 5.70 9.26
CA GLY A 314 -9.15 6.81 8.92
C GLY A 314 -7.66 6.45 8.95
N PHE A 315 -7.30 5.24 9.38
CA PHE A 315 -5.91 4.86 9.63
C PHE A 315 -5.59 3.44 9.14
N LEU A 316 -5.40 3.29 7.83
CA LEU A 316 -4.58 2.18 7.33
C LEU A 316 -3.17 2.35 7.88
N ALA A 317 -2.84 1.65 8.98
CA ALA A 317 -1.53 1.70 9.62
C ALA A 317 -0.39 1.43 8.63
N ARG A 318 -0.65 0.65 7.57
CA ARG A 318 0.24 0.44 6.43
C ARG A 318 0.55 1.73 5.68
N ALA A 319 -0.47 2.51 5.29
CA ALA A 319 -0.28 3.78 4.58
C ALA A 319 0.49 4.81 5.42
N LEU A 320 0.28 4.85 6.74
CA LEU A 320 1.07 5.68 7.64
C LEU A 320 2.54 5.25 7.72
N ASN A 321 2.80 3.96 7.92
CA ASN A 321 4.17 3.43 8.00
C ASN A 321 4.91 3.63 6.67
N ASP A 322 4.23 3.44 5.55
CA ASP A 322 4.74 3.72 4.20
C ASP A 322 5.07 5.21 4.05
N THR A 323 4.20 6.11 4.52
CA THR A 323 4.43 7.57 4.51
C THR A 323 5.60 7.97 5.41
N ARG A 324 5.72 7.39 6.61
CA ARG A 324 6.84 7.63 7.55
C ARG A 324 8.18 7.23 6.93
N HIS A 325 8.22 6.04 6.34
CA HIS A 325 9.41 5.53 5.67
C HIS A 325 9.75 6.42 4.45
N MET A 326 8.77 6.70 3.59
CA MET A 326 8.95 7.54 2.40
C MET A 326 9.51 8.91 2.77
N SER A 327 8.92 9.63 3.73
CA SER A 327 9.40 10.98 4.06
C SER A 327 10.81 10.99 4.67
N LYS A 328 11.23 9.91 5.37
CA LYS A 328 12.62 9.77 5.87
C LYS A 328 13.61 9.62 4.71
N VAL A 329 13.28 8.75 3.75
CA VAL A 329 14.12 8.49 2.58
C VAL A 329 14.12 9.70 1.64
N ALA A 330 12.96 10.32 1.43
CA ALA A 330 12.81 11.53 0.61
C ALA A 330 13.65 12.69 1.15
N ARG A 331 13.74 12.89 2.48
CA ARG A 331 14.62 13.92 3.06
C ARG A 331 16.08 13.70 2.69
N GLU A 332 16.57 12.46 2.81
CA GLU A 332 17.95 12.12 2.44
C GLU A 332 18.19 12.30 0.95
N TYR A 333 17.20 11.94 0.13
CA TYR A 333 17.26 12.08 -1.31
C TYR A 333 17.27 13.56 -1.76
N LEU A 334 16.41 14.39 -1.18
CA LEU A 334 16.30 15.81 -1.51
C LEU A 334 17.50 16.63 -1.01
N ASN A 335 18.19 16.15 0.03
CA ASN A 335 19.45 16.74 0.47
C ASN A 335 20.54 16.75 -0.62
N LEU A 336 20.46 15.86 -1.62
CA LEU A 336 21.39 15.85 -2.75
C LEU A 336 21.31 17.13 -3.59
N ILE A 337 20.13 17.74 -3.66
CA ILE A 337 19.88 18.97 -4.45
C ILE A 337 19.70 20.20 -3.57
N CYS A 338 19.47 20.04 -2.27
CA CYS A 338 19.30 21.14 -1.34
C CYS A 338 19.72 20.71 0.07
N PRO A 339 20.95 21.04 0.52
CA PRO A 339 21.43 20.68 1.87
C PRO A 339 20.53 21.23 2.98
N ASN A 340 19.84 22.33 2.73
CA ASN A 340 18.81 22.87 3.61
C ASN A 340 17.46 22.14 3.41
N THR A 341 17.44 20.82 3.59
CA THR A 341 16.20 20.03 3.61
C THR A 341 15.78 19.70 5.04
N ARG A 342 14.55 20.10 5.41
CA ARG A 342 13.96 19.78 6.71
C ARG A 342 12.61 19.09 6.59
N VAL A 343 12.13 18.61 7.74
CA VAL A 343 10.87 17.88 7.84
C VAL A 343 9.92 18.55 8.81
N ILE A 344 8.62 18.47 8.53
CA ILE A 344 7.56 19.00 9.39
C ILE A 344 6.51 17.92 9.73
N PRO A 345 6.12 17.76 11.00
CA PRO A 345 5.05 16.84 11.41
C PRO A 345 3.68 17.24 10.86
N GLY A 346 2.90 16.27 10.36
CA GLY A 346 1.58 16.58 9.77
C GLY A 346 0.56 17.18 10.74
N ARG A 347 0.66 16.87 12.05
CA ARG A 347 -0.15 17.55 13.08
C ARG A 347 0.10 19.06 13.09
N MET A 348 1.34 19.48 12.87
CA MET A 348 1.69 20.90 12.80
C MET A 348 1.11 21.55 11.55
N THR A 349 1.21 20.90 10.38
CA THR A 349 0.56 21.38 9.15
C THR A 349 -0.93 21.61 9.36
N ALA A 350 -1.63 20.68 10.03
CA ALA A 350 -3.06 20.82 10.29
C ALA A 350 -3.38 22.04 11.18
N MET A 351 -2.59 22.26 12.24
CA MET A 351 -2.78 23.40 13.16
C MET A 351 -2.51 24.74 12.46
N LEU A 352 -1.43 24.83 11.68
CA LEU A 352 -1.08 26.03 10.93
C LEU A 352 -2.09 26.33 9.82
N ARG A 353 -2.56 25.30 9.11
CA ARG A 353 -3.61 25.43 8.09
C ARG A 353 -4.89 26.03 8.68
N ALA A 354 -5.29 25.59 9.87
CA ALA A 354 -6.42 26.17 10.59
C ALA A 354 -6.16 27.65 10.95
N LYS A 355 -4.98 27.95 11.50
CA LYS A 355 -4.59 29.31 11.90
C LYS A 355 -4.54 30.30 10.73
N PHE A 356 -4.05 29.86 9.58
CA PHE A 356 -3.99 30.69 8.38
C PHE A 356 -5.34 30.81 7.65
N GLY A 357 -6.41 30.21 8.20
CA GLY A 357 -7.74 30.22 7.60
C GLY A 357 -7.77 29.50 6.24
N LEU A 358 -6.98 28.43 6.10
CA LEU A 358 -6.82 27.71 4.83
C LEU A 358 -7.65 26.41 4.75
N ASN A 359 -8.34 26.01 5.83
CA ASN A 359 -9.16 24.79 5.84
C ASN A 359 -10.34 24.86 4.84
N ASP A 360 -10.90 26.04 4.64
CA ASP A 360 -12.08 26.30 3.82
C ASP A 360 -11.75 26.73 2.37
N VAL A 361 -10.46 26.76 1.98
CA VAL A 361 -10.06 27.15 0.61
C VAL A 361 -10.71 26.25 -0.45
N LEU A 362 -10.93 24.97 -0.10
CA LEU A 362 -11.57 23.97 -0.96
C LEU A 362 -12.82 23.33 -0.33
N GLY A 363 -13.15 23.67 0.91
CA GLY A 363 -14.21 23.04 1.70
C GLY A 363 -15.36 23.99 1.99
N LEU A 364 -16.56 23.42 2.17
CA LEU A 364 -17.71 24.13 2.71
C LEU A 364 -17.65 24.04 4.25
N ASN A 365 -18.00 25.11 4.95
CA ASN A 365 -18.17 25.15 6.42
C ASN A 365 -16.92 24.94 7.29
N GLY A 366 -15.71 25.29 6.81
CA GLY A 366 -14.51 25.32 7.67
C GLY A 366 -13.76 23.98 7.82
N GLU A 367 -14.22 22.92 7.16
CA GLU A 367 -13.57 21.61 7.17
C GLU A 367 -12.73 21.35 5.91
N LYS A 368 -11.63 20.58 6.07
CA LYS A 368 -10.74 20.20 4.96
C LYS A 368 -11.49 19.29 3.98
N ASN A 369 -11.66 19.74 2.74
CA ASN A 369 -12.18 18.89 1.67
C ASN A 369 -11.12 17.92 1.15
N ARG A 370 -11.17 16.67 1.61
CA ARG A 370 -10.29 15.58 1.14
C ARG A 370 -10.69 15.01 -0.23
N ASN A 371 -11.84 15.43 -0.74
CA ASN A 371 -12.38 14.95 -2.02
C ASN A 371 -11.91 15.81 -3.22
N ASP A 372 -11.10 16.84 -2.98
CA ASP A 372 -10.42 17.62 -4.03
C ASP A 372 -8.90 17.47 -3.90
N HIS A 373 -8.22 16.93 -4.91
CA HIS A 373 -6.76 16.69 -4.92
C HIS A 373 -5.92 17.95 -4.65
N ARG A 374 -6.44 19.15 -4.90
CA ARG A 374 -5.71 20.41 -4.67
C ARG A 374 -5.46 20.69 -3.18
N HIS A 375 -6.08 19.96 -2.26
CA HIS A 375 -5.79 20.09 -0.84
C HIS A 375 -4.32 19.79 -0.50
N HIS A 376 -3.63 18.97 -1.30
CA HIS A 376 -2.19 18.75 -1.15
C HIS A 376 -1.38 20.02 -1.43
N ALA A 377 -1.80 20.84 -2.40
CA ALA A 377 -1.16 22.11 -2.67
C ALA A 377 -1.43 23.14 -1.56
N VAL A 378 -2.62 23.11 -0.93
CA VAL A 378 -2.91 23.93 0.26
C VAL A 378 -1.95 23.56 1.39
N ASP A 379 -1.76 22.26 1.66
CA ASP A 379 -0.81 21.77 2.66
C ASP A 379 0.63 22.20 2.32
N ALA A 380 1.02 22.12 1.04
CA ALA A 380 2.33 22.59 0.57
C ALA A 380 2.55 24.10 0.83
N CYS A 381 1.53 24.94 0.61
CA CYS A 381 1.61 26.37 0.93
C CYS A 381 1.84 26.59 2.42
N VAL A 382 1.13 25.86 3.28
CA VAL A 382 1.25 25.96 4.74
C VAL A 382 2.66 25.63 5.22
N ILE A 383 3.24 24.53 4.72
CA ILE A 383 4.58 24.13 5.16
C ILE A 383 5.66 25.07 4.61
N ALA A 384 5.48 25.60 3.40
CA ALA A 384 6.45 26.47 2.72
C ALA A 384 6.71 27.80 3.44
N VAL A 385 5.79 28.27 4.28
CA VAL A 385 5.91 29.51 5.05
C VAL A 385 6.39 29.31 6.48
N THR A 386 6.76 28.09 6.85
CA THR A 386 7.36 27.80 8.17
C THR A 386 8.86 28.07 8.14
N ASP A 387 9.49 28.19 9.32
CA ASP A 387 10.95 28.24 9.46
C ASP A 387 11.43 27.32 10.59
N GLN A 388 12.76 27.12 10.70
CA GLN A 388 13.35 26.27 11.74
C GLN A 388 13.10 26.80 13.15
N GLY A 389 13.06 28.12 13.35
CA GLY A 389 12.79 28.73 14.65
C GLY A 389 11.37 28.44 15.12
N LEU A 390 10.40 28.49 14.21
CA LEU A 390 9.02 28.11 14.43
C LEU A 390 8.93 26.65 14.86
N LEU A 391 9.56 25.74 14.10
CA LEU A 391 9.60 24.31 14.44
C LEU A 391 10.16 24.08 15.85
N GLN A 392 11.25 24.76 16.21
CA GLN A 392 11.85 24.63 17.53
C GLN A 392 10.93 25.13 18.65
N ARG A 393 10.25 26.27 18.46
CA ARG A 393 9.28 26.79 19.43
C ARG A 393 8.12 25.83 19.63
N PHE A 394 7.59 25.23 18.56
CA PHE A 394 6.54 24.20 18.64
C PHE A 394 7.02 22.93 19.35
N ALA A 395 8.24 22.47 19.05
CA ALA A 395 8.82 21.29 19.68
C ALA A 395 9.02 21.49 21.20
N THR A 396 9.46 22.68 21.61
CA THR A 396 9.60 23.05 23.03
C THR A 396 8.24 23.14 23.73
N ALA A 397 7.26 23.79 23.10
CA ALA A 397 5.90 23.89 23.65
C ALA A 397 5.23 22.51 23.82
N SER A 398 5.35 21.64 22.81
CA SER A 398 4.82 20.26 22.84
C SER A 398 5.45 19.40 23.94
N ALA A 399 6.74 19.60 24.24
CA ALA A 399 7.45 18.81 25.25
C ALA A 399 7.05 19.15 26.70
N SER A 400 6.41 20.30 26.93
CA SER A 400 6.09 20.86 28.26
C SER A 400 4.83 20.30 28.94
N ALA A 401 4.17 19.29 28.34
CA ALA A 401 2.93 18.65 28.81
C ALA A 401 1.67 19.53 28.91
N ARG A 402 1.72 20.83 28.57
CA ARG A 402 0.55 21.73 28.57
C ARG A 402 0.05 21.98 27.15
N GLU A 403 -0.96 21.24 26.72
CA GLU A 403 -1.62 21.43 25.41
C GLU A 403 -2.09 22.89 25.18
N GLN A 404 -2.47 23.59 26.27
CA GLN A 404 -2.81 25.01 26.26
C GLN A 404 -1.67 25.93 25.76
N GLN A 405 -0.39 25.60 25.98
CA GLN A 405 0.73 26.40 25.47
C GLN A 405 0.92 26.23 23.97
N LEU A 406 0.66 25.03 23.43
CA LEU A 406 0.73 24.77 22.00
C LEU A 406 -0.38 25.55 21.27
N SER A 407 -1.62 25.51 21.77
CA SER A 407 -2.74 26.27 21.20
C SER A 407 -2.48 27.78 21.23
N ARG A 408 -2.03 28.33 22.38
CA ARG A 408 -1.67 29.76 22.48
C ARG A 408 -0.59 30.19 21.49
N LEU A 409 0.40 29.34 21.24
CA LEU A 409 1.48 29.64 20.30
C LEU A 409 0.98 29.70 18.86
N VAL A 410 0.02 28.84 18.51
CA VAL A 410 -0.66 28.88 17.21
C VAL A 410 -1.55 30.10 17.11
N ASP A 411 -2.35 30.39 18.15
CA ASP A 411 -3.29 31.51 18.18
C ASP A 411 -2.60 32.86 18.03
N ASN A 412 -1.39 33.00 18.59
CA ASN A 412 -0.60 34.24 18.51
C ASN A 412 0.28 34.34 17.26
N MET A 413 0.24 33.36 16.36
CA MET A 413 1.07 33.41 15.15
C MET A 413 0.56 34.48 14.17
N PRO A 414 1.44 35.37 13.67
CA PRO A 414 1.05 36.29 12.62
C PRO A 414 0.78 35.52 11.32
N LEU A 415 -0.05 36.10 10.45
CA LEU A 415 -0.12 35.64 9.07
C LEU A 415 1.24 35.85 8.39
N PRO A 416 1.64 34.99 7.44
CA PRO A 416 2.89 35.19 6.69
C PRO A 416 2.98 36.57 6.03
N TRP A 417 1.84 37.03 5.49
CA TRP A 417 1.57 38.41 5.09
C TRP A 417 0.05 38.64 5.07
N GLU A 418 -0.39 39.90 5.04
CA GLU A 418 -1.80 40.28 5.20
C GLU A 418 -2.75 39.58 4.21
N SER A 419 -2.37 39.51 2.93
CA SER A 419 -3.18 38.90 1.86
C SER A 419 -2.88 37.42 1.60
N TYR A 420 -2.21 36.72 2.52
CA TYR A 420 -1.72 35.35 2.34
C TYR A 420 -2.83 34.39 1.88
N ARG A 421 -3.96 34.36 2.60
CA ARG A 421 -5.10 33.50 2.27
C ARG A 421 -5.64 33.76 0.86
N THR A 422 -5.80 35.01 0.48
CA THR A 422 -6.31 35.40 -0.85
C THR A 422 -5.35 34.98 -1.96
N HIS A 423 -4.04 35.14 -1.74
CA HIS A 423 -3.03 34.69 -2.69
C HIS A 423 -3.01 33.17 -2.85
N VAL A 424 -3.09 32.43 -1.74
CA VAL A 424 -3.19 30.96 -1.75
C VAL A 424 -4.44 30.53 -2.51
N LYS A 425 -5.62 31.09 -2.18
CA LYS A 425 -6.87 30.75 -2.87
C LYS A 425 -6.77 30.97 -4.39
N ARG A 426 -6.26 32.14 -4.81
CA ARG A 426 -6.06 32.45 -6.23
C ARG A 426 -5.13 31.44 -6.92
N ALA A 427 -4.04 31.04 -6.27
CA ALA A 427 -3.13 30.04 -6.81
C ALA A 427 -3.81 28.66 -6.95
N ILE A 428 -4.50 28.21 -5.90
CA ILE A 428 -5.22 26.93 -5.85
C ILE A 428 -6.32 26.84 -6.91
N ASP A 429 -7.07 27.92 -7.12
CA ASP A 429 -8.12 28.00 -8.15
C ASP A 429 -7.57 27.84 -9.58
N ALA A 430 -6.30 28.14 -9.80
CA ALA A 430 -5.64 28.06 -11.10
C ALA A 430 -4.86 26.74 -11.34
N ILE A 431 -4.86 25.80 -10.39
CA ILE A 431 -4.07 24.56 -10.49
C ILE A 431 -4.67 23.59 -11.50
N TRP A 432 -3.83 23.15 -12.43
CA TRP A 432 -4.05 21.94 -13.21
C TRP A 432 -3.48 20.72 -12.50
N VAL A 433 -4.34 19.82 -12.04
CA VAL A 433 -3.91 18.58 -11.37
C VAL A 433 -3.36 17.60 -12.40
N SER A 434 -2.07 17.27 -12.28
CA SER A 434 -1.43 16.22 -13.05
C SER A 434 -1.71 14.86 -12.43
N HIS A 435 -2.03 13.87 -13.26
CA HIS A 435 -2.18 12.47 -12.87
C HIS A 435 -1.09 11.68 -13.57
N LYS A 436 -0.36 10.84 -12.83
CA LYS A 436 0.64 9.95 -13.42
C LYS A 436 -0.06 9.01 -14.40
N PRO A 437 0.29 9.01 -15.69
CA PRO A 437 -0.25 8.04 -16.62
C PRO A 437 0.27 6.63 -16.28
N ASP A 438 -0.60 5.63 -16.38
CA ASP A 438 -0.23 4.23 -16.25
C ASP A 438 -0.59 3.48 -17.53
N HIS A 439 0.33 3.55 -18.49
CA HIS A 439 0.13 3.06 -19.86
C HIS A 439 0.75 1.68 -20.09
N GLY A 440 1.03 0.93 -19.02
CA GLY A 440 1.41 -0.48 -19.14
C GLY A 440 0.26 -1.31 -19.68
N TYR A 441 0.55 -2.23 -20.59
CA TYR A 441 -0.43 -3.25 -20.99
C TYR A 441 -0.41 -4.44 -20.02
N GLU A 442 0.58 -4.47 -19.13
CA GLU A 442 0.79 -5.54 -18.18
C GLU A 442 -0.18 -5.44 -17.00
N GLY A 443 -1.13 -6.36 -16.95
CA GLY A 443 -2.18 -6.37 -15.94
C GLY A 443 -2.97 -7.67 -15.96
N ALA A 444 -4.02 -7.75 -15.13
CA ALA A 444 -4.90 -8.90 -15.11
C ALA A 444 -5.61 -9.06 -16.47
N MET A 445 -5.43 -10.20 -17.13
CA MET A 445 -6.03 -10.47 -18.45
C MET A 445 -7.51 -10.84 -18.37
N HIS A 446 -7.91 -11.48 -17.29
CA HIS A 446 -9.26 -12.02 -17.07
C HIS A 446 -9.53 -12.16 -15.56
N ASN A 447 -10.77 -12.46 -15.19
CA ASN A 447 -11.11 -12.76 -13.80
C ASN A 447 -10.56 -14.13 -13.34
N ASP A 448 -10.58 -14.38 -12.04
CA ASP A 448 -10.03 -15.62 -11.46
C ASP A 448 -10.99 -16.81 -11.54
N THR A 449 -12.26 -16.55 -11.90
CA THR A 449 -13.29 -17.61 -11.96
C THR A 449 -13.13 -18.43 -13.22
N ALA A 450 -12.80 -19.72 -13.06
CA ALA A 450 -12.80 -20.67 -14.16
C ALA A 450 -14.24 -21.13 -14.46
N TYR A 451 -14.68 -20.87 -15.68
CA TYR A 451 -15.99 -21.24 -16.18
C TYR A 451 -15.92 -22.52 -17.02
N GLY A 452 -16.80 -23.48 -16.75
CA GLY A 452 -16.93 -24.70 -17.56
C GLY A 452 -17.79 -24.47 -18.79
N LEU A 453 -17.28 -24.75 -19.98
CA LEU A 453 -17.94 -24.49 -21.26
C LEU A 453 -19.10 -25.48 -21.52
N ARG A 454 -20.26 -25.01 -21.98
CA ARG A 454 -21.48 -25.83 -22.22
C ARG A 454 -21.99 -25.83 -23.66
N GLY A 455 -21.34 -25.12 -24.57
CA GLY A 455 -21.83 -24.90 -25.94
C GLY A 455 -22.78 -23.72 -26.03
N ASP A 456 -23.06 -23.23 -27.24
CA ASP A 456 -23.99 -22.12 -27.51
C ASP A 456 -23.72 -20.83 -26.71
N GLY A 457 -22.46 -20.55 -26.37
CA GLY A 457 -22.07 -19.39 -25.55
C GLY A 457 -22.43 -19.50 -24.06
N LYS A 458 -22.94 -20.67 -23.62
CA LYS A 458 -23.25 -20.94 -22.21
C LYS A 458 -22.02 -21.42 -21.46
N VAL A 459 -21.93 -20.96 -20.22
CA VAL A 459 -20.93 -21.40 -19.26
C VAL A 459 -21.56 -21.84 -17.96
N SER A 460 -20.84 -22.68 -17.22
CA SER A 460 -21.27 -23.18 -15.91
C SER A 460 -20.22 -22.86 -14.84
N PHE A 461 -20.69 -22.43 -13.66
CA PHE A 461 -19.86 -22.12 -12.52
C PHE A 461 -20.64 -22.33 -11.22
N HIS A 462 -19.95 -22.34 -10.08
CA HIS A 462 -20.62 -22.45 -8.78
C HIS A 462 -20.67 -21.08 -8.11
N LYS A 463 -21.83 -20.75 -7.54
CA LYS A 463 -22.02 -19.55 -6.72
C LYS A 463 -22.72 -19.94 -5.43
N THR A 464 -22.34 -19.29 -4.32
CA THR A 464 -23.06 -19.43 -3.06
C THR A 464 -24.31 -18.56 -3.11
N VAL A 465 -25.47 -19.19 -3.02
CA VAL A 465 -26.78 -18.53 -2.92
C VAL A 465 -27.41 -19.04 -1.63
N ASP A 466 -27.73 -18.13 -0.71
CA ASP A 466 -28.29 -18.45 0.61
C ASP A 466 -27.47 -19.48 1.42
N GLY A 467 -26.14 -19.39 1.33
CA GLY A 467 -25.21 -20.29 2.02
C GLY A 467 -25.04 -21.67 1.36
N GLN A 468 -25.77 -21.98 0.29
CA GLN A 468 -25.63 -23.23 -0.47
C GLN A 468 -24.84 -23.02 -1.75
N ARG A 469 -23.94 -23.97 -2.05
CA ARG A 469 -23.14 -23.95 -3.28
C ARG A 469 -23.98 -24.49 -4.43
N THR A 470 -24.49 -23.60 -5.26
CA THR A 470 -25.35 -23.94 -6.39
C THR A 470 -24.59 -23.83 -7.70
N ARG A 471 -24.77 -24.80 -8.61
CA ARG A 471 -24.27 -24.70 -9.98
C ARG A 471 -25.21 -23.82 -10.79
N ILE A 472 -24.67 -22.78 -11.39
CA ILE A 472 -25.36 -21.84 -12.27
C ILE A 472 -24.88 -22.10 -13.69
N GLU A 473 -25.81 -22.00 -14.65
CA GLU A 473 -25.51 -21.91 -16.07
C GLU A 473 -25.99 -20.56 -16.58
N ASP A 474 -25.12 -19.85 -17.30
CA ASP A 474 -25.38 -18.49 -17.77
C ASP A 474 -24.75 -18.26 -19.15
N ASN A 475 -25.29 -17.31 -19.91
CA ASN A 475 -24.70 -16.88 -21.16
C ASN A 475 -23.61 -15.86 -20.87
N LEU A 476 -22.35 -16.21 -21.14
CA LEU A 476 -21.23 -15.35 -20.82
C LEU A 476 -20.14 -15.46 -21.88
N LYS A 477 -19.74 -14.32 -22.43
CA LYS A 477 -18.55 -14.25 -23.29
C LYS A 477 -17.30 -14.45 -22.44
N VAL A 478 -16.54 -15.49 -22.77
CA VAL A 478 -15.31 -15.85 -22.07
C VAL A 478 -14.15 -16.02 -23.05
N ILE A 479 -12.94 -15.77 -22.56
CA ILE A 479 -11.69 -16.14 -23.22
C ILE A 479 -11.52 -17.63 -23.00
N GLU A 480 -11.56 -18.39 -24.09
CA GLU A 480 -11.43 -19.83 -24.08
C GLU A 480 -9.97 -20.27 -24.00
N PHE A 481 -9.70 -21.26 -23.16
CA PHE A 481 -8.36 -21.82 -22.97
C PHE A 481 -8.32 -23.25 -23.50
N THR A 482 -7.27 -23.51 -24.30
CA THR A 482 -6.94 -24.83 -24.84
C THR A 482 -5.66 -25.36 -24.20
N SER A 483 -5.37 -26.65 -24.38
CA SER A 483 -4.14 -27.26 -23.89
C SER A 483 -3.64 -28.33 -24.87
N ALA A 484 -2.61 -27.98 -25.65
CA ALA A 484 -1.95 -28.93 -26.55
C ALA A 484 -1.23 -30.07 -25.79
N LYS A 485 -0.79 -29.84 -24.55
CA LYS A 485 -0.10 -30.84 -23.72
C LYS A 485 -1.03 -31.86 -23.07
N ALA A 486 -2.34 -31.59 -23.07
CA ALA A 486 -3.35 -32.43 -22.41
C ALA A 486 -4.50 -32.76 -23.37
N SER A 487 -4.18 -32.93 -24.66
CA SER A 487 -5.13 -33.30 -25.71
C SER A 487 -5.86 -34.60 -25.38
N ASP A 488 -5.19 -35.58 -24.79
CA ASP A 488 -5.81 -36.87 -24.41
C ASP A 488 -6.89 -36.70 -23.34
N ARG A 489 -6.77 -35.68 -22.49
CA ARG A 489 -7.73 -35.40 -21.42
C ARG A 489 -8.91 -34.56 -21.89
N HIS A 490 -8.66 -33.56 -22.74
CA HIS A 490 -9.65 -32.56 -23.11
C HIS A 490 -10.27 -32.78 -24.50
N GLY A 491 -9.64 -33.62 -25.31
CA GLY A 491 -10.02 -33.91 -26.68
C GLY A 491 -9.51 -32.87 -27.68
N LEU A 492 -9.78 -33.16 -28.94
CA LEU A 492 -9.53 -32.28 -30.08
C LEU A 492 -10.87 -31.87 -30.69
N LEU A 493 -10.87 -30.75 -31.41
CA LEU A 493 -11.94 -30.36 -32.31
C LEU A 493 -11.89 -31.22 -33.60
N PRO A 494 -12.95 -31.24 -34.41
CA PRO A 494 -13.00 -32.02 -35.66
C PRO A 494 -11.89 -31.69 -36.66
N ASP A 495 -11.33 -30.47 -36.61
CA ASP A 495 -10.20 -30.00 -37.40
C ASP A 495 -8.82 -30.40 -36.84
N GLY A 496 -8.80 -31.10 -35.70
CA GLY A 496 -7.58 -31.56 -35.03
C GLY A 496 -6.97 -30.56 -34.04
N GLU A 497 -7.55 -29.37 -33.86
CA GLU A 497 -7.05 -28.40 -32.89
C GLU A 497 -7.42 -28.78 -31.44
N PRO A 498 -6.61 -28.42 -30.42
CA PRO A 498 -6.94 -28.72 -29.03
C PRO A 498 -8.27 -28.09 -28.60
N LYS A 499 -9.18 -28.93 -28.08
CA LYS A 499 -10.53 -28.48 -27.69
C LYS A 499 -10.47 -27.53 -26.48
N PRO A 500 -11.17 -26.38 -26.53
CA PRO A 500 -11.39 -25.53 -25.37
C PRO A 500 -12.01 -26.29 -24.20
N TYR A 501 -11.42 -26.16 -23.00
CA TYR A 501 -11.88 -26.92 -21.83
C TYR A 501 -12.38 -26.04 -20.67
N LYS A 502 -12.01 -24.76 -20.67
CA LYS A 502 -12.45 -23.77 -19.69
C LYS A 502 -12.43 -22.37 -20.31
N GLY A 503 -13.19 -21.47 -19.72
CA GLY A 503 -13.17 -20.05 -20.08
C GLY A 503 -12.96 -19.15 -18.87
N TYR A 504 -12.47 -17.94 -19.12
CA TYR A 504 -12.38 -16.87 -18.12
C TYR A 504 -13.01 -15.59 -18.66
N LYS A 505 -13.62 -14.78 -17.81
CA LYS A 505 -14.26 -13.53 -18.25
C LYS A 505 -13.20 -12.43 -18.43
N GLY A 506 -13.10 -11.87 -19.64
CA GLY A 506 -12.20 -10.76 -19.96
C GLY A 506 -12.78 -9.42 -19.51
N ASP A 507 -12.67 -9.11 -18.21
CA ASP A 507 -13.22 -7.87 -17.61
C ASP A 507 -12.22 -6.71 -17.55
N SER A 508 -11.02 -6.87 -18.12
CA SER A 508 -9.97 -5.86 -18.11
C SER A 508 -9.73 -5.29 -19.50
N ASN A 509 -9.73 -3.96 -19.60
CA ASN A 509 -9.47 -3.21 -20.83
C ASN A 509 -8.16 -2.44 -20.68
N TYR A 510 -7.27 -2.59 -21.66
CA TYR A 510 -6.01 -1.85 -21.74
C TYR A 510 -6.28 -0.40 -22.19
N CYS A 511 -6.90 -0.25 -23.36
CA CYS A 511 -7.18 1.07 -23.93
C CYS A 511 -8.40 1.04 -24.86
N ILE A 512 -8.81 2.23 -25.28
CA ILE A 512 -9.70 2.42 -26.43
C ILE A 512 -8.97 3.23 -27.49
N GLU A 513 -9.08 2.79 -28.73
CA GLU A 513 -8.63 3.52 -29.90
C GLU A 513 -9.83 4.21 -30.54
N ILE A 514 -9.75 5.54 -30.64
CA ILE A 514 -10.73 6.34 -31.36
C ILE A 514 -10.22 6.45 -32.79
N VAL A 515 -10.99 5.90 -33.73
CA VAL A 515 -10.64 5.81 -35.14
C VAL A 515 -11.60 6.58 -36.01
N ARG A 516 -11.14 7.02 -37.18
CA ARG A 516 -12.00 7.69 -38.16
C ARG A 516 -12.45 6.67 -39.21
N ASN A 517 -13.76 6.49 -39.36
CA ASN A 517 -14.30 5.67 -40.43
C ASN A 517 -14.33 6.43 -41.77
N GLU A 518 -14.68 5.72 -42.85
CA GLU A 518 -14.72 6.27 -44.21
C GLU A 518 -15.69 7.46 -44.37
N LYS A 519 -16.68 7.59 -43.48
CA LYS A 519 -17.65 8.69 -43.45
C LYS A 519 -17.20 9.85 -42.55
N GLY A 520 -15.96 9.83 -42.06
CA GLY A 520 -15.40 10.84 -41.17
C GLY A 520 -15.93 10.78 -39.72
N LYS A 521 -16.75 9.79 -39.36
CA LYS A 521 -17.28 9.62 -37.99
C LYS A 521 -16.28 8.88 -37.10
N TRP A 522 -16.28 9.24 -35.82
CA TRP A 522 -15.44 8.58 -34.83
C TRP A 522 -16.08 7.29 -34.31
N GLU A 523 -15.31 6.21 -34.36
CA GLU A 523 -15.64 4.89 -33.80
C GLU A 523 -14.65 4.53 -32.69
N GLY A 524 -15.09 3.72 -31.73
CA GLY A 524 -14.26 3.29 -30.61
C GLY A 524 -13.93 1.81 -30.71
N GLU A 525 -12.65 1.47 -30.70
CA GLU A 525 -12.14 0.10 -30.73
C GLU A 525 -11.51 -0.20 -29.37
N VAL A 526 -12.22 -0.96 -28.53
CA VAL A 526 -11.72 -1.32 -27.19
C VAL A 526 -10.77 -2.50 -27.31
N ILE A 527 -9.58 -2.35 -26.74
CA ILE A 527 -8.56 -3.40 -26.67
C ILE A 527 -8.56 -3.96 -25.27
N SER A 528 -8.96 -5.24 -25.13
CA SER A 528 -8.88 -5.92 -23.83
C SER A 528 -7.43 -6.11 -23.42
N THR A 529 -7.16 -6.22 -22.12
CA THR A 529 -5.79 -6.52 -21.63
C THR A 529 -5.29 -7.84 -22.22
N PHE A 530 -6.15 -8.85 -22.33
CA PHE A 530 -5.81 -10.11 -22.98
C PHE A 530 -5.37 -9.92 -24.44
N ASP A 531 -6.14 -9.16 -25.22
CA ASP A 531 -5.80 -8.91 -26.63
C ASP A 531 -4.50 -8.11 -26.77
N ALA A 532 -4.25 -7.16 -25.87
CA ALA A 532 -2.97 -6.44 -25.83
C ALA A 532 -1.78 -7.39 -25.63
N TYR A 533 -1.88 -8.37 -24.71
CA TYR A 533 -0.84 -9.40 -24.55
C TYR A 533 -0.67 -10.25 -25.80
N GLN A 534 -1.75 -10.66 -26.47
CA GLN A 534 -1.65 -11.45 -27.71
C GLN A 534 -1.00 -10.65 -28.84
N LEU A 535 -1.35 -9.37 -28.98
CA LEU A 535 -0.78 -8.48 -29.97
C LEU A 535 0.71 -8.25 -29.74
N VAL A 536 1.12 -7.96 -28.50
CA VAL A 536 2.54 -7.76 -28.18
C VAL A 536 3.35 -9.04 -28.39
N ARG A 537 2.79 -10.20 -28.02
CA ARG A 537 3.45 -11.49 -28.24
C ARG A 537 3.69 -11.78 -29.73
N THR A 538 2.74 -11.41 -30.59
CA THR A 538 2.81 -11.74 -32.02
C THR A 538 3.57 -10.69 -32.83
N TYR A 539 3.37 -9.40 -32.53
CA TYR A 539 3.83 -8.29 -33.37
C TYR A 539 4.74 -7.29 -32.63
N GLY A 540 4.97 -7.46 -31.32
CA GLY A 540 5.74 -6.55 -30.50
C GLY A 540 4.95 -5.32 -30.01
N GLU A 541 5.55 -4.59 -29.08
CA GLU A 541 4.93 -3.41 -28.44
C GLU A 541 4.75 -2.22 -29.39
N GLU A 542 5.63 -2.08 -30.39
CA GLU A 542 5.54 -1.02 -31.40
C GLU A 542 4.23 -1.08 -32.19
N ARG A 543 3.73 -2.30 -32.48
CA ARG A 543 2.43 -2.48 -33.14
C ARG A 543 1.28 -2.05 -32.24
N LEU A 544 1.27 -2.46 -30.97
CA LEU A 544 0.24 -2.09 -30.00
C LEU A 544 0.19 -0.56 -29.80
N ARG A 545 1.33 0.12 -29.93
CA ARG A 545 1.47 1.56 -29.67
C ARG A 545 1.72 2.40 -30.92
N HIS A 546 1.35 1.90 -32.10
CA HIS A 546 1.57 2.62 -33.35
C HIS A 546 0.98 4.06 -33.26
N PRO A 547 1.73 5.11 -33.65
CA PRO A 547 1.36 6.50 -33.35
C PRO A 547 0.19 7.02 -34.19
N THR A 548 -0.04 6.47 -35.38
CA THR A 548 -1.01 7.02 -36.36
C THR A 548 -2.03 6.00 -36.87
N LEU A 549 -1.89 4.73 -36.50
CA LEU A 549 -2.77 3.64 -36.95
C LEU A 549 -3.31 2.90 -35.74
N SER A 550 -4.58 2.48 -35.85
CA SER A 550 -5.20 1.56 -34.90
C SER A 550 -4.70 0.13 -35.10
N ILE A 551 -5.05 -0.77 -34.19
CA ILE A 551 -4.78 -2.20 -34.33
C ILE A 551 -5.48 -2.83 -35.54
N SER A 552 -6.54 -2.19 -36.04
CA SER A 552 -7.27 -2.59 -37.24
C SER A 552 -6.81 -1.81 -38.49
N ASP A 553 -5.65 -1.15 -38.44
CA ASP A 553 -5.07 -0.35 -39.52
C ASP A 553 -5.92 0.83 -40.00
N LYS A 554 -6.84 1.31 -39.15
CA LYS A 554 -7.60 2.53 -39.44
C LYS A 554 -6.82 3.77 -39.01
N PRO A 555 -7.08 4.94 -39.62
CA PRO A 555 -6.52 6.21 -39.16
C PRO A 555 -6.90 6.49 -37.70
N LEU A 556 -5.88 6.59 -36.84
CA LEU A 556 -6.05 6.82 -35.41
C LEU A 556 -6.29 8.32 -35.16
N VAL A 557 -7.41 8.64 -34.50
CA VAL A 557 -7.68 10.00 -33.98
C VAL A 557 -6.94 10.19 -32.66
N MET A 558 -7.14 9.27 -31.72
CA MET A 558 -6.44 9.23 -30.44
C MET A 558 -6.56 7.85 -29.79
N ARG A 559 -5.56 7.47 -29.00
CA ARG A 559 -5.61 6.34 -28.09
C ARG A 559 -5.81 6.87 -26.67
N LEU A 560 -6.81 6.35 -25.96
CA LEU A 560 -7.11 6.72 -24.58
C LEU A 560 -6.93 5.52 -23.67
N ILE A 561 -6.10 5.71 -22.65
CA ILE A 561 -5.85 4.77 -21.56
C ILE A 561 -6.39 5.38 -20.27
N ARG A 562 -6.68 4.55 -19.26
CA ARG A 562 -7.08 5.04 -17.94
C ARG A 562 -6.11 6.13 -17.43
N ASP A 563 -6.68 7.13 -16.78
CA ASP A 563 -6.02 8.35 -16.31
C ASP A 563 -5.49 9.30 -17.39
N ASP A 564 -5.67 9.00 -18.68
CA ASP A 564 -5.51 10.01 -19.72
C ASP A 564 -6.52 11.15 -19.54
N ILE A 565 -6.08 12.34 -19.92
CA ILE A 565 -6.83 13.58 -19.75
C ILE A 565 -7.30 14.05 -21.12
N VAL A 566 -8.59 14.34 -21.21
CA VAL A 566 -9.21 14.95 -22.38
C VAL A 566 -9.73 16.32 -22.02
N ARG A 567 -9.72 17.21 -23.01
CA ARG A 567 -10.43 18.48 -22.93
C ARG A 567 -11.54 18.47 -23.97
N LEU A 568 -12.75 18.85 -23.58
CA LEU A 568 -13.94 18.78 -24.42
C LEU A 568 -14.96 19.84 -24.03
N THR A 569 -15.96 20.04 -24.88
CA THR A 569 -17.11 20.91 -24.61
C THR A 569 -18.23 20.08 -23.98
N HIS A 570 -18.63 20.41 -22.76
CA HIS A 570 -19.74 19.78 -22.07
C HIS A 570 -20.52 20.84 -21.31
N GLU A 571 -21.85 20.82 -21.43
CA GLU A 571 -22.73 21.86 -20.87
C GLU A 571 -22.28 23.27 -21.28
N GLU A 572 -21.97 23.43 -22.57
CA GLU A 572 -21.54 24.70 -23.19
C GLU A 572 -20.21 25.27 -22.63
N LYS A 573 -19.49 24.50 -21.82
CA LYS A 573 -18.21 24.91 -21.22
C LYS A 573 -17.08 23.98 -21.63
N ALA A 574 -15.89 24.55 -21.80
CA ALA A 574 -14.68 23.76 -21.95
C ALA A 574 -14.32 23.12 -20.60
N GLN A 575 -14.31 21.80 -20.54
CA GLN A 575 -13.98 21.02 -19.35
C GLN A 575 -12.74 20.17 -19.59
N THR A 576 -11.93 20.02 -18.55
CA THR A 576 -10.75 19.16 -18.52
C THR A 576 -11.07 17.95 -17.63
N LEU A 577 -11.12 16.78 -18.25
CA LEU A 577 -11.65 15.57 -17.63
C LEU A 577 -10.64 14.42 -17.72
N ARG A 578 -10.56 13.61 -16.67
CA ARG A 578 -9.75 12.40 -16.58
C ARG A 578 -10.59 11.17 -16.90
N LEU A 579 -10.06 10.26 -17.71
CA LEU A 579 -10.70 8.97 -17.99
C LEU A 579 -10.59 8.04 -16.78
N CYS A 580 -11.68 7.79 -16.08
CA CYS A 580 -11.69 6.92 -14.90
C CYS A 580 -11.92 5.44 -15.28
N LYS A 581 -12.86 5.18 -16.19
CA LYS A 581 -13.26 3.82 -16.57
C LYS A 581 -13.64 3.76 -18.05
N MET A 582 -13.48 2.59 -18.64
CA MET A 582 -13.99 2.25 -19.96
C MET A 582 -14.62 0.86 -19.92
N SER A 583 -15.77 0.69 -20.57
CA SER A 583 -16.44 -0.59 -20.75
C SER A 583 -16.16 -1.18 -22.13
N GLY A 584 -16.36 -2.49 -22.27
CA GLY A 584 -16.09 -3.22 -23.51
C GLY A 584 -16.97 -2.83 -24.70
N ASP A 585 -18.09 -2.15 -24.45
CA ASP A 585 -19.00 -1.58 -25.47
C ASP A 585 -18.58 -0.16 -25.92
N GLY A 586 -17.46 0.37 -25.42
CA GLY A 586 -16.92 1.66 -25.83
C GLY A 586 -17.49 2.88 -25.10
N VAL A 587 -18.19 2.67 -23.97
CA VAL A 587 -18.61 3.77 -23.08
C VAL A 587 -17.45 4.15 -22.15
N LEU A 588 -17.18 5.45 -22.08
CA LEU A 588 -16.11 6.07 -21.32
C LEU A 588 -16.68 6.91 -20.19
N ALA A 589 -16.19 6.71 -18.98
CA ALA A 589 -16.62 7.43 -17.79
C ALA A 589 -15.51 8.38 -17.31
N PHE A 590 -15.83 9.66 -17.27
CA PHE A 590 -14.89 10.73 -16.94
C PHE A 590 -15.25 11.46 -15.64
N SER A 591 -14.24 12.03 -14.97
CA SER A 591 -14.42 12.98 -13.87
C SER A 591 -13.54 14.21 -14.05
N ALA A 592 -13.82 15.31 -13.36
CA ALA A 592 -12.86 16.42 -13.30
C ALA A 592 -11.53 15.94 -12.69
N THR A 593 -10.42 16.54 -13.13
CA THR A 593 -9.06 16.17 -12.70
C THR A 593 -8.79 16.52 -11.24
N THR A 594 -9.58 17.42 -10.66
CA THR A 594 -9.51 17.81 -9.25
C THR A 594 -10.18 16.80 -8.32
N GLU A 595 -11.11 15.96 -8.81
CA GLU A 595 -11.91 15.08 -7.97
C GLU A 595 -11.11 13.87 -7.47
N ALA A 596 -11.13 13.66 -6.15
CA ALA A 596 -10.61 12.49 -5.46
C ALA A 596 -11.73 11.56 -5.00
N ASN A 597 -11.38 10.30 -4.70
CA ASN A 597 -12.31 9.25 -4.24
C ASN A 597 -13.53 9.04 -5.16
N VAL A 598 -13.33 9.27 -6.47
CA VAL A 598 -14.41 9.36 -7.46
C VAL A 598 -15.30 8.12 -7.46
N ASP A 599 -14.71 6.93 -7.48
CA ASP A 599 -15.47 5.67 -7.51
C ASP A 599 -16.36 5.49 -6.27
N ALA A 600 -15.84 5.74 -5.08
CA ALA A 600 -16.60 5.64 -3.83
C ALA A 600 -17.76 6.65 -3.82
N ARG A 601 -17.50 7.89 -4.22
CA ARG A 601 -18.47 9.00 -4.25
C ARG A 601 -19.54 8.84 -5.32
N THR A 602 -19.23 8.19 -6.43
CA THR A 602 -20.25 7.83 -7.42
C THR A 602 -21.18 6.73 -6.90
N ARG A 603 -20.68 5.78 -6.10
CA ARG A 603 -21.51 4.72 -5.49
C ARG A 603 -22.50 5.28 -4.46
N THR A 604 -22.09 6.29 -3.69
CA THR A 604 -22.96 7.02 -2.75
C THR A 604 -23.84 8.07 -3.44
N LYS A 605 -23.67 8.28 -4.75
CA LYS A 605 -24.35 9.29 -5.57
C LYS A 605 -24.04 10.74 -5.19
N ASP A 606 -22.90 10.98 -4.54
CA ASP A 606 -22.42 12.34 -4.21
C ASP A 606 -21.98 13.10 -5.47
N ILE A 607 -21.45 12.38 -6.46
CA ILE A 607 -21.08 12.89 -7.78
C ILE A 607 -21.51 11.90 -8.87
N SER A 608 -21.50 12.36 -10.12
CA SER A 608 -21.76 11.52 -11.30
C SER A 608 -20.59 11.57 -12.28
N TYR A 609 -20.37 10.47 -12.99
CA TYR A 609 -19.45 10.48 -14.12
C TYR A 609 -20.04 11.23 -15.31
N VAL A 610 -19.17 11.87 -16.09
CA VAL A 610 -19.50 12.33 -17.44
C VAL A 610 -19.27 11.17 -18.38
N PHE A 611 -20.35 10.64 -18.96
CA PHE A 611 -20.27 9.51 -19.89
C PHE A 611 -20.14 9.99 -21.34
N LYS A 612 -19.26 9.34 -22.11
CA LYS A 612 -19.06 9.59 -23.54
C LYS A 612 -18.83 8.28 -24.31
N THR A 613 -19.30 8.25 -25.55
CA THR A 613 -18.86 7.33 -26.61
C THR A 613 -17.99 8.07 -27.63
N ALA A 614 -17.30 7.35 -28.52
CA ALA A 614 -16.48 7.94 -29.58
C ALA A 614 -17.21 9.04 -30.39
N GLY A 615 -18.43 8.76 -30.86
CA GLY A 615 -19.24 9.76 -31.58
C GLY A 615 -19.62 10.98 -30.73
N SER A 616 -19.84 10.79 -29.42
CA SER A 616 -20.11 11.93 -28.52
C SER A 616 -18.85 12.74 -28.17
N LEU A 617 -17.66 12.11 -28.19
CA LEU A 617 -16.38 12.80 -28.08
C LEU A 617 -16.15 13.70 -29.31
N GLN A 618 -16.47 13.19 -30.50
CA GLN A 618 -16.42 13.98 -31.74
C GLN A 618 -17.32 15.22 -31.64
N LYS A 619 -18.60 15.03 -31.28
CA LYS A 619 -19.57 16.14 -31.13
C LYS A 619 -19.17 17.17 -30.06
N SER A 620 -18.34 16.79 -29.10
CA SER A 620 -17.87 17.67 -28.03
C SER A 620 -16.50 18.28 -28.31
N ASN A 621 -15.96 18.12 -29.52
CA ASN A 621 -14.61 18.59 -29.88
C ASN A 621 -13.55 18.09 -28.89
N ALA A 622 -13.69 16.83 -28.46
CA ALA A 622 -12.80 16.24 -27.49
C ALA A 622 -11.41 16.04 -28.09
N ARG A 623 -10.38 16.37 -27.33
CA ARG A 623 -8.98 16.06 -27.68
C ARG A 623 -8.22 15.63 -26.44
N ARG A 624 -7.25 14.74 -26.64
CA ARG A 624 -6.30 14.37 -25.59
C ARG A 624 -5.37 15.55 -25.31
N ILE A 625 -5.13 15.82 -24.03
CA ILE A 625 -4.18 16.83 -23.55
C ILE A 625 -3.19 16.18 -22.59
N THR A 626 -2.10 16.88 -22.30
CA THR A 626 -1.16 16.45 -21.24
C THR A 626 -0.95 17.57 -20.25
N ILE A 627 -0.75 17.20 -18.99
CA ILE A 627 -0.39 18.13 -17.91
C ILE A 627 0.94 17.65 -17.35
N SER A 628 1.97 18.50 -17.41
CA SER A 628 3.30 18.15 -16.90
C SER A 628 3.28 17.87 -15.39
N PRO A 629 4.30 17.23 -14.81
CA PRO A 629 4.38 16.99 -13.37
C PRO A 629 4.24 18.25 -12.51
N ILE A 630 4.55 19.43 -13.06
CA ILE A 630 4.46 20.74 -12.38
C ILE A 630 3.19 21.53 -12.79
N GLY A 631 2.22 20.89 -13.44
CA GLY A 631 0.92 21.50 -13.74
C GLY A 631 0.87 22.34 -15.02
N GLU A 632 1.82 22.18 -15.94
CA GLU A 632 1.77 22.90 -17.22
C GLU A 632 0.88 22.17 -18.23
N LEU A 633 -0.19 22.83 -18.65
CA LEU A 633 -1.11 22.32 -19.66
C LEU A 633 -0.50 22.40 -21.06
N ARG A 634 -0.49 21.28 -21.78
CA ARG A 634 -0.23 21.20 -23.22
C ARG A 634 -1.50 20.73 -23.93
N ASP A 635 -2.17 21.67 -24.57
CA ASP A 635 -3.39 21.45 -25.37
C ASP A 635 -3.07 21.69 -26.86
N PRO A 636 -3.09 20.65 -27.70
CA PRO A 636 -2.79 20.79 -29.12
C PRO A 636 -3.93 21.48 -29.91
N GLY A 637 -5.05 21.81 -29.25
CA GLY A 637 -6.27 22.26 -29.90
C GLY A 637 -7.07 21.09 -30.49
N PHE A 638 -8.32 21.36 -30.85
CA PHE A 638 -9.12 20.40 -31.60
C PHE A 638 -8.72 20.45 -33.09
N LYS A 639 -8.57 19.27 -33.70
CA LYS A 639 -8.32 19.11 -35.14
C LYS A 639 -9.41 18.19 -35.67
N GLU A 640 -10.04 18.60 -36.76
CA GLU A 640 -11.24 17.92 -37.29
C GLU A 640 -10.97 16.52 -37.82
#